data_AF-A0A0C4WQI8-F1
#
_entry.id   AF-A0A0C4WQI8-F1
#
_cell.length_a   1.000
_cell.length_b   1.000
_cell.length_c   1.000
_cell.angle_alpha   90.00
_cell.angle_beta   90.00
_cell.angle_gamma   90.00
#
_symmetry.space_group_name_H-M   'P 1'
#
loop_
_entity.id
_entity.type
_entity.pdbx_description
1 polymer ?
#
loop_
_entity_poly.entity_id
_entity_poly.type
_entity_poly.pdbx_seq_one_letter_code
_entity_poly.pdbx_strand_id
1 'polypeptide(L)'
;MLGGLLLGALLPGAQAQEWPGIRDGALYLRAQQGDSLQVDWQPAWQAEANAERLYLQAGDGRLLARRDIAAEEVRGRQQWALRPEDGDQRLEIPGYSFRRYRVRHADDTAALFEPVKLHFCAELPAGTRLYFRVRGGERALLAGKYHGGVEGLYAERLSDGHSLYLPLSRDLHYRQSDRIELPASTEDQVWSLRLRGRGKAAFWLDGSANLFAQRPEHLFSPELVPGKVGLELHGEVLGPTPKLGVALPYTPPEAPELLARLAPRAASYYSFVDAMTRNPKREEQFRPLYLNQYRIRTDITLLSQSGRRSLLAVNEMSRGGLKAWLDGIVALGGKGTHYLALADEPNLNYPDYASFAAYFARMAPLLREHPGAREAGVRLAVPSSSRLINGPSLNGASARRGLDWAQQLLAEHGEWIDALSWHEWMVRDLRATGVYRDAVRQAAQLVGLDERGRPRKALLLGQTNLSSGNSVSPYEQETGIAALWWASVAINAAQDGLLELLDWFPATDNENHFKGMIGQAGDGRYVLKPVGEAMVFMQRHWQEQVLRLDNDAFEVDVLAMRSGARIVLFGVNKTPRHQEIRLRGEPLTCRDQEPPRLHLLSATAEPGEGRLDCTEQPWRFSLPGETLFVLEWEAP
;
A
#
# COMPACT_ATOMS: atom_id res chain seq x y z
N MET A 1 24.20 -68.73 -25.91
CA MET A 1 23.21 -68.14 -24.98
C MET A 1 23.76 -66.82 -24.50
N LEU A 2 23.19 -65.72 -25.01
CA LEU A 2 23.47 -64.36 -24.55
C LEU A 2 22.69 -64.08 -23.27
N GLY A 3 23.33 -63.42 -22.31
CA GLY A 3 22.68 -62.86 -21.12
C GLY A 3 23.46 -61.64 -20.65
N GLY A 4 23.19 -60.49 -21.29
CA GLY A 4 23.76 -59.20 -20.90
C GLY A 4 23.04 -58.62 -19.69
N LEU A 5 23.80 -58.35 -18.63
CA LEU A 5 23.36 -57.58 -17.46
C LEU A 5 23.54 -56.09 -17.76
N LEU A 6 22.43 -55.40 -18.01
CA LEU A 6 22.34 -53.94 -17.99
C LEU A 6 22.33 -53.48 -16.53
N LEU A 7 23.47 -52.96 -16.04
CA LEU A 7 23.48 -52.08 -14.87
C LEU A 7 22.85 -50.75 -15.29
N GLY A 8 21.61 -50.53 -14.89
CA GLY A 8 20.98 -49.21 -14.91
C GLY A 8 21.67 -48.32 -13.88
N ALA A 9 22.48 -47.37 -14.35
CA ALA A 9 22.95 -46.27 -13.53
C ALA A 9 21.72 -45.41 -13.15
N LEU A 10 21.34 -45.44 -11.88
CA LEU A 10 20.44 -44.45 -11.29
C LEU A 10 21.17 -43.11 -11.35
N LEU A 11 20.82 -42.27 -12.32
CA LEU A 11 21.22 -40.86 -12.33
C LEU A 11 20.72 -40.23 -11.02
N PRO A 12 21.56 -39.49 -10.28
CA PRO A 12 21.09 -38.74 -9.13
C PRO A 12 20.03 -37.76 -9.63
N GLY A 13 18.82 -37.83 -9.08
CA GLY A 13 17.79 -36.83 -9.35
C GLY A 13 18.34 -35.44 -9.04
N ALA A 14 18.10 -34.47 -9.92
CA ALA A 14 18.46 -33.07 -9.71
C ALA A 14 18.08 -32.67 -8.28
N GLN A 15 19.04 -32.16 -7.50
CA GLN A 15 18.69 -31.69 -6.17
C GLN A 15 17.81 -30.44 -6.35
N ALA A 16 16.80 -30.30 -5.50
CA ALA A 16 15.99 -29.09 -5.53
C ALA A 16 16.77 -27.99 -4.80
N GLN A 17 16.91 -26.83 -5.42
CA GLN A 17 17.29 -25.64 -4.68
C GLN A 17 16.14 -25.21 -3.78
N GLU A 18 16.49 -24.59 -2.66
CA GLU A 18 15.51 -24.14 -1.67
C GLU A 18 15.87 -22.75 -1.15
N TRP A 19 14.94 -21.80 -1.29
CA TRP A 19 14.96 -20.54 -0.58
C TRP A 19 14.10 -20.65 0.69
N PRO A 20 14.71 -20.73 1.88
CA PRO A 20 13.97 -20.95 3.11
C PRO A 20 13.47 -19.63 3.71
N GLY A 21 12.23 -19.65 4.21
CA GLY A 21 11.75 -18.67 5.16
C GLY A 21 11.62 -17.23 4.63
N ILE A 22 11.32 -17.03 3.35
CA ILE A 22 11.01 -15.70 2.80
C ILE A 22 9.78 -15.13 3.50
N ARG A 23 9.84 -13.83 3.81
CA ARG A 23 8.83 -13.06 4.55
C ARG A 23 8.34 -11.83 3.79
N ASP A 24 9.18 -11.24 2.94
CA ASP A 24 8.87 -10.05 2.13
C ASP A 24 9.92 -9.96 1.01
N GLY A 25 9.49 -9.70 -0.22
CA GLY A 25 10.38 -9.50 -1.38
C GLY A 25 10.00 -10.35 -2.60
N ALA A 26 10.91 -10.38 -3.58
CA ALA A 26 10.69 -11.02 -4.87
C ALA A 26 11.76 -12.07 -5.18
N LEU A 27 11.39 -13.10 -5.94
CA LEU A 27 12.33 -14.06 -6.51
C LEU A 27 12.21 -14.05 -8.04
N TYR A 28 13.27 -13.61 -8.73
CA TYR A 28 13.40 -13.74 -10.18
C TYR A 28 13.91 -15.13 -10.51
N LEU A 29 13.32 -15.75 -11.53
CA LEU A 29 13.49 -17.15 -11.90
C LEU A 29 13.74 -17.22 -13.40
N ARG A 30 14.84 -17.88 -13.79
CA ARG A 30 15.17 -18.16 -15.18
C ARG A 30 15.36 -19.65 -15.36
N ALA A 31 14.35 -20.29 -15.96
CA ALA A 31 14.37 -21.70 -16.28
C ALA A 31 14.84 -21.90 -17.73
N GLN A 32 15.87 -22.71 -17.96
CA GLN A 32 16.38 -23.04 -19.31
C GLN A 32 15.48 -24.05 -20.04
N GLN A 33 14.76 -24.87 -19.27
CA GLN A 33 13.79 -25.86 -19.70
C GLN A 33 12.56 -25.79 -18.78
N GLY A 34 11.49 -26.51 -19.12
CA GLY A 34 10.31 -26.56 -18.25
C GLY A 34 10.65 -27.07 -16.85
N ASP A 35 10.23 -26.32 -15.82
CA ASP A 35 10.46 -26.63 -14.41
C ASP A 35 9.16 -26.39 -13.60
N SER A 36 9.20 -26.66 -12.30
CA SER A 36 8.11 -26.47 -11.36
C SER A 36 8.58 -25.64 -10.16
N LEU A 37 7.93 -24.51 -9.95
CA LEU A 37 8.06 -23.71 -8.73
C LEU A 37 7.11 -24.23 -7.66
N GLN A 38 7.66 -24.76 -6.58
CA GLN A 38 6.89 -25.14 -5.40
C GLN A 38 7.06 -24.08 -4.30
N VAL A 39 5.96 -23.59 -3.76
CA VAL A 39 5.93 -22.68 -2.61
C VAL A 39 5.16 -23.35 -1.47
N ASP A 40 5.84 -23.69 -0.39
CA ASP A 40 5.21 -24.15 0.85
C ASP A 40 5.18 -23.00 1.88
N TRP A 41 4.17 -22.98 2.74
CA TRP A 41 4.15 -22.04 3.86
C TRP A 41 3.80 -22.67 5.20
N GLN A 42 4.34 -22.06 6.24
CA GLN A 42 4.09 -22.38 7.63
C GLN A 42 3.78 -21.11 8.43
N PRO A 43 3.00 -21.19 9.53
CA PRO A 43 2.74 -20.02 10.33
C PRO A 43 4.02 -19.49 10.96
N ALA A 44 4.13 -18.17 11.11
CA ALA A 44 5.15 -17.55 11.93
C ALA A 44 4.51 -16.76 13.09
N TRP A 45 3.63 -15.82 12.79
CA TRP A 45 2.96 -14.99 13.79
C TRP A 45 1.62 -14.53 13.23
N GLN A 46 0.52 -14.71 13.97
CA GLN A 46 -0.83 -14.23 13.59
C GLN A 46 -1.29 -14.63 12.18
N ALA A 47 -0.81 -15.76 11.64
CA ALA A 47 -1.18 -16.21 10.30
C ALA A 47 -2.71 -16.40 10.18
N GLU A 48 -3.34 -16.87 11.25
CA GLU A 48 -4.78 -17.11 11.41
C GLU A 48 -5.64 -15.84 11.32
N ALA A 49 -5.03 -14.66 11.44
CA ALA A 49 -5.72 -13.38 11.38
C ALA A 49 -5.49 -12.62 10.08
N ASN A 50 -4.62 -13.14 9.20
CA ASN A 50 -4.10 -12.39 8.06
C ASN A 50 -4.20 -13.19 6.77
N ALA A 51 -5.00 -12.70 5.85
CA ALA A 51 -5.00 -13.16 4.46
C ALA A 51 -3.75 -12.60 3.74
N GLU A 52 -3.21 -13.40 2.82
CA GLU A 52 -2.02 -13.04 2.05
C GLU A 52 -2.21 -13.42 0.58
N ARG A 53 -1.37 -12.90 -0.30
CA ARG A 53 -1.42 -13.19 -1.74
C ARG A 53 -0.02 -13.45 -2.25
N LEU A 54 0.11 -14.41 -3.14
CA LEU A 54 1.33 -14.63 -3.92
C LEU A 54 1.03 -14.39 -5.39
N TYR A 55 2.00 -13.87 -6.12
CA TYR A 55 1.87 -13.62 -7.55
C TYR A 55 3.04 -14.22 -8.31
N LEU A 56 2.77 -14.86 -9.44
CA LEU A 56 3.78 -15.24 -10.42
C LEU A 56 3.59 -14.41 -11.68
N GLN A 57 4.62 -13.69 -12.08
CA GLN A 57 4.63 -12.83 -13.25
C GLN A 57 5.56 -13.40 -14.32
N ALA A 58 5.22 -13.17 -15.58
CA ALA A 58 6.08 -13.42 -16.73
C ALA A 58 7.13 -12.30 -16.91
N GLY A 59 8.13 -12.56 -17.74
CA GLY A 59 9.18 -11.61 -18.10
C GLY A 59 8.70 -10.39 -18.88
N ASP A 60 7.47 -10.42 -19.42
CA ASP A 60 6.79 -9.28 -20.05
C ASP A 60 5.86 -8.50 -19.09
N GLY A 61 5.80 -8.90 -17.81
CA GLY A 61 4.98 -8.26 -16.78
C GLY A 61 3.54 -8.81 -16.65
N ARG A 62 3.14 -9.76 -17.51
CA ARG A 62 1.81 -10.39 -17.40
C ARG A 62 1.70 -11.25 -16.15
N LEU A 63 0.56 -11.19 -15.47
CA LEU A 63 0.26 -12.08 -14.36
C LEU A 63 -0.01 -13.50 -14.89
N LEU A 64 0.85 -14.44 -14.53
CA LEU A 64 0.70 -15.86 -14.88
C LEU A 64 -0.20 -16.59 -13.89
N ALA A 65 -0.04 -16.31 -12.60
CA ALA A 65 -0.83 -16.92 -11.55
C ALA A 65 -0.94 -16.02 -10.32
N ARG A 66 -2.06 -16.15 -9.60
CA ARG A 66 -2.30 -15.57 -8.27
C ARG A 66 -2.70 -16.69 -7.32
N ARG A 67 -2.16 -16.67 -6.10
CA ARG A 67 -2.63 -17.50 -5.00
C ARG A 67 -3.11 -16.61 -3.85
N ASP A 68 -4.42 -16.54 -3.67
CA ASP A 68 -5.02 -15.91 -2.49
C ASP A 68 -5.01 -16.92 -1.34
N ILE A 69 -4.35 -16.62 -0.23
CA ILE A 69 -4.26 -17.47 0.94
C ILE A 69 -5.18 -16.87 2.00
N ALA A 70 -6.27 -17.59 2.30
CA ALA A 70 -7.20 -17.16 3.34
C ALA A 70 -6.51 -17.18 4.71
N ALA A 71 -7.00 -16.36 5.64
CA ALA A 71 -6.40 -16.22 6.96
C ALA A 71 -6.38 -17.56 7.73
N GLU A 72 -7.44 -18.35 7.65
CA GLU A 72 -7.55 -19.70 8.23
C GLU A 72 -6.55 -20.71 7.63
N GLU A 73 -6.02 -20.45 6.43
CA GLU A 73 -5.03 -21.29 5.77
C GLU A 73 -3.61 -20.97 6.27
N VAL A 74 -3.33 -21.39 7.51
CA VAL A 74 -2.06 -21.12 8.18
C VAL A 74 -0.88 -21.95 7.65
N ARG A 75 -1.17 -23.07 6.97
CA ARG A 75 -0.19 -23.97 6.31
C ARG A 75 -0.74 -24.38 4.95
N GLY A 76 0.14 -24.56 3.99
CA GLY A 76 -0.26 -25.01 2.66
C GLY A 76 0.90 -25.10 1.69
N ARG A 77 0.55 -25.42 0.45
CA ARG A 77 1.47 -25.57 -0.67
C ARG A 77 0.80 -25.03 -1.93
N GLN A 78 1.60 -24.41 -2.78
CA GLN A 78 1.27 -24.05 -4.14
C GLN A 78 2.35 -24.61 -5.08
N GLN A 79 1.95 -25.04 -6.26
CA GLN A 79 2.85 -25.43 -7.33
C GLN A 79 2.46 -24.70 -8.61
N TRP A 80 3.44 -24.14 -9.32
CA TRP A 80 3.26 -23.48 -10.61
C TRP A 80 4.29 -23.98 -11.59
N ALA A 81 3.92 -24.05 -12.87
CA ALA A 81 4.87 -24.36 -13.93
C ALA A 81 5.78 -23.15 -14.19
N LEU A 82 7.07 -23.40 -14.33
CA LEU A 82 8.04 -22.47 -14.88
C LEU A 82 8.29 -22.85 -16.33
N ARG A 83 8.20 -21.87 -17.21
CA ARG A 83 8.16 -22.06 -18.65
C ARG A 83 9.15 -21.10 -19.30
N PRO A 84 10.17 -21.60 -20.02
CA PRO A 84 11.14 -20.73 -20.67
C PRO A 84 10.50 -19.70 -21.61
N GLU A 85 9.38 -20.05 -22.25
CA GLU A 85 8.62 -19.16 -23.13
C GLU A 85 7.97 -17.96 -22.41
N ASP A 86 7.81 -18.01 -21.08
CA ASP A 86 7.31 -16.90 -20.27
C ASP A 86 8.46 -15.94 -19.84
N GLY A 87 9.70 -16.18 -20.28
CA GLY A 87 10.86 -15.32 -20.00
C GLY A 87 11.36 -15.38 -18.55
N ASP A 88 11.99 -14.30 -18.07
CA ASP A 88 12.40 -14.18 -16.67
C ASP A 88 11.17 -14.00 -15.77
N GLN A 89 10.73 -15.09 -15.13
CA GLN A 89 9.55 -15.08 -14.29
C GLN A 89 9.85 -14.48 -12.92
N ARG A 90 8.85 -13.92 -12.26
CA ARG A 90 9.01 -13.26 -10.95
C ARG A 90 7.92 -13.71 -9.97
N LEU A 91 8.33 -14.41 -8.91
CA LEU A 91 7.49 -14.68 -7.75
C LEU A 91 7.49 -13.47 -6.82
N GLU A 92 6.32 -12.91 -6.54
CA GLU A 92 6.12 -11.86 -5.54
C GLU A 92 5.54 -12.43 -4.25
N ILE A 93 6.22 -12.13 -3.14
CA ILE A 93 5.73 -12.33 -1.77
C ILE A 93 5.57 -10.93 -1.15
N PRO A 94 4.41 -10.28 -1.38
CA PRO A 94 4.21 -8.88 -1.05
C PRO A 94 4.03 -8.64 0.46
N GLY A 95 4.86 -7.77 1.01
CA GLY A 95 4.64 -7.13 2.30
C GLY A 95 5.06 -7.95 3.51
N TYR A 96 4.69 -7.47 4.70
CA TYR A 96 5.04 -8.09 5.98
C TYR A 96 4.25 -9.39 6.16
N SER A 97 4.73 -10.49 5.59
CA SER A 97 4.04 -11.78 5.66
C SER A 97 3.89 -12.25 7.11
N PHE A 98 2.79 -12.93 7.40
CA PHE A 98 2.50 -13.60 8.66
C PHE A 98 2.84 -15.10 8.58
N ARG A 99 3.28 -15.57 7.40
CA ARG A 99 3.73 -16.92 7.07
C ARG A 99 5.20 -16.97 6.63
N ARG A 100 5.85 -18.11 6.82
CA ARG A 100 7.21 -18.37 6.30
C ARG A 100 7.07 -19.12 5.00
N TYR A 101 7.46 -18.49 3.90
CA TYR A 101 7.44 -19.10 2.59
C TYR A 101 8.76 -19.82 2.32
N ARG A 102 8.64 -21.02 1.79
CA ARG A 102 9.75 -21.83 1.35
C ARG A 102 9.54 -22.15 -0.12
N VAL A 103 10.48 -21.71 -0.94
CA VAL A 103 10.39 -21.80 -2.39
C VAL A 103 11.40 -22.83 -2.87
N ARG A 104 10.95 -23.80 -3.67
CA ARG A 104 11.79 -24.82 -4.30
C ARG A 104 11.62 -24.82 -5.81
N HIS A 105 12.72 -25.06 -6.51
CA HIS A 105 12.80 -25.21 -7.96
C HIS A 105 13.95 -26.17 -8.29
N ALA A 106 14.05 -26.59 -9.56
CA ALA A 106 15.14 -27.45 -9.99
C ALA A 106 16.50 -26.74 -9.89
N ASP A 107 17.55 -27.54 -9.79
CA ASP A 107 18.92 -27.06 -9.69
C ASP A 107 19.37 -26.25 -10.91
N ASP A 108 18.85 -26.49 -12.10
CA ASP A 108 19.20 -25.78 -13.33
C ASP A 108 18.43 -24.46 -13.53
N THR A 109 17.43 -24.18 -12.69
CA THR A 109 16.74 -22.89 -12.65
C THR A 109 17.56 -21.88 -11.86
N ALA A 110 18.01 -20.82 -12.52
CA ALA A 110 18.70 -19.71 -11.86
C ALA A 110 17.68 -18.86 -11.08
N ALA A 111 18.04 -18.46 -9.86
CA ALA A 111 17.17 -17.72 -8.97
C ALA A 111 17.88 -16.54 -8.28
N LEU A 112 17.24 -15.37 -8.30
CA LEU A 112 17.71 -14.14 -7.66
C LEU A 112 16.67 -13.61 -6.69
N PHE A 113 17.03 -13.49 -5.42
CA PHE A 113 16.21 -12.86 -4.39
C PHE A 113 16.45 -11.35 -4.35
N GLU A 114 15.37 -10.60 -4.45
CA GLU A 114 15.32 -9.15 -4.24
C GLU A 114 14.72 -8.88 -2.84
N PRO A 115 15.56 -8.62 -1.83
CA PRO A 115 15.07 -8.33 -0.49
C PRO A 115 14.48 -6.92 -0.44
N VAL A 116 13.39 -6.75 0.30
CA VAL A 116 12.90 -5.41 0.60
C VAL A 116 13.88 -4.65 1.50
N LYS A 117 14.10 -3.37 1.23
CA LYS A 117 15.09 -2.56 1.96
C LYS A 117 14.58 -2.20 3.36
N LEU A 118 15.49 -2.15 4.33
CA LEU A 118 15.25 -1.81 5.75
C LEU A 118 14.44 -2.83 6.58
N HIS A 119 13.39 -3.40 6.02
CA HIS A 119 12.56 -4.38 6.71
C HIS A 119 13.24 -5.76 6.71
N PHE A 120 12.91 -6.63 7.66
CA PHE A 120 13.37 -8.01 7.54
C PHE A 120 12.60 -8.71 6.41
N CYS A 121 13.33 -9.43 5.57
CA CYS A 121 12.82 -10.02 4.33
C CYS A 121 12.80 -11.54 4.38
N ALA A 122 13.55 -12.16 5.30
CA ALA A 122 13.58 -13.61 5.48
C ALA A 122 13.94 -14.02 6.92
N GLU A 123 13.64 -15.27 7.28
CA GLU A 123 14.17 -15.98 8.44
C GLU A 123 15.14 -17.07 7.96
N LEU A 124 16.45 -16.84 8.13
CA LEU A 124 17.49 -17.64 7.51
C LEU A 124 18.26 -18.51 8.51
N PRO A 125 18.73 -19.70 8.11
CA PRO A 125 19.63 -20.53 8.90
C PRO A 125 20.97 -19.85 9.22
N ALA A 126 21.68 -20.39 10.20
CA ALA A 126 23.03 -19.95 10.49
C ALA A 126 23.98 -20.29 9.32
N GLY A 127 24.89 -19.36 9.00
CA GLY A 127 25.90 -19.59 7.97
C GLY A 127 25.37 -19.48 6.53
N THR A 128 24.16 -18.96 6.33
CA THR A 128 23.65 -18.66 4.98
C THR A 128 24.66 -17.81 4.21
N ARG A 129 24.99 -18.30 3.01
CA ARG A 129 25.85 -17.64 2.05
C ARG A 129 25.04 -17.30 0.80
N LEU A 130 25.15 -16.06 0.36
CA LEU A 130 24.56 -15.54 -0.85
C LEU A 130 25.67 -14.94 -1.72
N TYR A 131 25.33 -14.59 -2.95
CA TYR A 131 26.21 -13.99 -3.92
C TYR A 131 25.52 -12.82 -4.60
N PHE A 132 26.25 -11.76 -4.93
CA PHE A 132 25.73 -10.63 -5.68
C PHE A 132 26.80 -10.09 -6.63
N ARG A 133 26.38 -9.30 -7.61
CA ARG A 133 27.26 -8.69 -8.61
C ARG A 133 27.19 -7.18 -8.54
N VAL A 134 28.34 -6.53 -8.53
CA VAL A 134 28.50 -5.08 -8.72
C VAL A 134 29.16 -4.88 -10.09
N ARG A 135 28.52 -4.14 -10.99
CA ARG A 135 29.05 -3.93 -12.34
C ARG A 135 30.20 -2.92 -12.33
N GLY A 136 31.04 -2.98 -13.35
CA GLY A 136 32.09 -1.99 -13.57
C GLY A 136 31.55 -0.56 -13.55
N GLY A 137 32.16 0.31 -12.75
CA GLY A 137 31.80 1.72 -12.59
C GLY A 137 30.69 2.01 -11.58
N GLU A 138 30.00 1.00 -11.04
CA GLU A 138 28.98 1.19 -10.01
C GLU A 138 29.60 1.56 -8.65
N ARG A 139 28.88 2.37 -7.88
CA ARG A 139 29.23 2.73 -6.50
C ARG A 139 28.24 2.07 -5.56
N ALA A 140 28.56 0.85 -5.14
CA ALA A 140 27.66 0.03 -4.34
C ALA A 140 27.88 0.21 -2.84
N LEU A 141 26.78 0.21 -2.08
CA LEU A 141 26.76 0.11 -0.63
C LEU A 141 26.10 -1.21 -0.23
N LEU A 142 26.72 -1.95 0.69
CA LEU A 142 26.04 -3.04 1.40
C LEU A 142 25.43 -2.46 2.68
N ALA A 143 24.14 -2.68 2.87
CA ALA A 143 23.42 -2.20 4.03
C ALA A 143 22.61 -3.31 4.70
N GLY A 144 22.30 -3.11 5.97
CA GLY A 144 21.49 -4.03 6.77
C GLY A 144 20.89 -3.38 8.01
N LYS A 145 19.97 -4.10 8.66
CA LYS A 145 19.38 -3.67 9.93
C LYS A 145 19.13 -4.87 10.86
N TYR A 146 19.45 -4.70 12.13
CA TYR A 146 19.14 -5.71 13.14
C TYR A 146 17.64 -5.75 13.47
N HIS A 147 17.01 -6.92 13.28
CA HIS A 147 15.61 -7.19 13.65
C HIS A 147 15.47 -8.36 14.63
N GLY A 148 16.49 -8.62 15.45
CA GLY A 148 16.48 -9.71 16.44
C GLY A 148 16.97 -11.06 15.93
N GLY A 149 17.77 -11.10 14.86
CA GLY A 149 18.27 -12.33 14.24
C GLY A 149 19.72 -12.21 13.77
N VAL A 150 19.92 -12.01 12.46
CA VAL A 150 21.23 -11.75 11.86
C VAL A 150 21.83 -10.47 12.47
N GLU A 151 23.07 -10.55 12.94
CA GLU A 151 23.78 -9.50 13.68
C GLU A 151 24.97 -8.88 12.91
N GLY A 152 25.31 -9.41 11.73
CA GLY A 152 26.41 -8.89 10.93
C GLY A 152 26.41 -9.45 9.51
N LEU A 153 27.02 -8.70 8.59
CA LEU A 153 27.16 -9.03 7.19
C LEU A 153 28.65 -9.09 6.84
N TYR A 154 29.12 -10.21 6.28
CA TYR A 154 30.50 -10.36 5.81
C TYR A 154 30.51 -10.50 4.29
N ALA A 155 31.09 -9.53 3.60
CA ALA A 155 31.20 -9.52 2.15
C ALA A 155 32.64 -9.84 1.72
N GLU A 156 32.81 -10.68 0.71
CA GLU A 156 34.13 -11.06 0.18
C GLU A 156 34.08 -11.09 -1.35
N ARG A 157 34.92 -10.28 -1.99
CA ARG A 157 35.04 -10.20 -3.44
C ARG A 157 35.79 -11.42 -3.95
N LEU A 158 35.20 -12.14 -4.90
CA LEU A 158 35.71 -13.44 -5.34
C LEU A 158 36.97 -13.35 -6.23
N SER A 159 37.19 -12.21 -6.90
CA SER A 159 38.32 -12.03 -7.81
C SER A 159 39.66 -11.91 -7.10
N ASP A 160 39.69 -11.33 -5.89
CA ASP A 160 40.91 -11.03 -5.15
C ASP A 160 40.86 -11.36 -3.65
N GLY A 161 39.73 -11.88 -3.16
CA GLY A 161 39.53 -12.22 -1.75
C GLY A 161 39.36 -11.00 -0.83
N HIS A 162 39.16 -9.79 -1.38
CA HIS A 162 38.98 -8.60 -0.56
C HIS A 162 37.72 -8.70 0.30
N SER A 163 37.87 -8.59 1.62
CA SER A 163 36.76 -8.82 2.56
C SER A 163 36.41 -7.61 3.42
N LEU A 164 35.12 -7.45 3.67
CA LEU A 164 34.53 -6.38 4.46
C LEU A 164 33.56 -6.97 5.48
N TYR A 165 33.47 -6.34 6.65
CA TYR A 165 32.55 -6.74 7.71
C TYR A 165 31.71 -5.54 8.17
N LEU A 166 30.39 -5.71 8.15
CA LEU A 166 29.42 -4.76 8.63
C LEU A 166 28.68 -5.34 9.85
N PRO A 167 29.03 -4.93 11.09
CA PRO A 167 28.22 -5.25 12.26
C PRO A 167 26.88 -4.52 12.19
N LEU A 168 25.80 -5.19 12.61
CA LEU A 168 24.46 -4.58 12.67
C LEU A 168 24.18 -4.08 14.09
N SER A 169 23.96 -2.78 14.20
CA SER A 169 23.61 -2.07 15.42
C SER A 169 22.25 -2.53 15.95
N ARG A 170 22.11 -2.62 17.27
CA ARG A 170 20.83 -2.89 17.94
C ARG A 170 19.96 -1.64 18.08
N ASP A 171 20.25 -0.58 17.32
CA ASP A 171 19.47 0.65 17.35
C ASP A 171 17.99 0.38 17.01
N LEU A 172 17.13 0.86 17.91
CA LEU A 172 15.69 0.69 17.85
C LEU A 172 15.02 1.73 16.93
N HIS A 173 15.72 2.77 16.49
CA HIS A 173 15.15 3.72 15.53
C HIS A 173 14.91 3.02 14.19
N TYR A 174 13.63 2.86 13.84
CA TYR A 174 13.23 2.03 12.70
C TYR A 174 13.88 2.46 11.38
N ARG A 175 13.97 3.78 11.16
CA ARG A 175 14.45 4.40 9.91
C ARG A 175 15.96 4.29 9.69
N GLN A 176 16.74 3.99 10.72
CA GLN A 176 18.20 3.93 10.64
C GLN A 176 18.68 2.53 10.26
N SER A 177 19.79 2.47 9.52
CA SER A 177 20.44 1.22 9.07
C SER A 177 21.95 1.36 9.06
N ASP A 178 22.64 0.24 9.20
CA ASP A 178 24.09 0.17 9.07
C ASP A 178 24.47 -0.02 7.59
N ARG A 179 25.59 0.55 7.17
CA ARG A 179 26.06 0.52 5.79
C ARG A 179 27.59 0.51 5.70
N ILE A 180 28.11 -0.13 4.66
CA ILE A 180 29.52 -0.12 4.30
C ILE A 180 29.68 0.05 2.77
N GLU A 181 30.65 0.86 2.38
CA GLU A 181 31.01 1.03 0.97
C GLU A 181 31.73 -0.19 0.42
N LEU A 182 31.32 -0.63 -0.78
CA LEU A 182 32.04 -1.64 -1.55
C LEU A 182 33.04 -0.92 -2.47
N PRO A 183 34.33 -1.29 -2.48
CA PRO A 183 35.32 -0.70 -3.36
C PRO A 183 34.89 -0.77 -4.83
N ALA A 184 34.80 0.39 -5.46
CA ALA A 184 34.50 0.50 -6.88
C ALA A 184 35.56 -0.21 -7.72
N SER A 185 35.14 -0.81 -8.84
CA SER A 185 36.00 -1.45 -9.83
C SER A 185 35.57 -1.02 -11.22
N THR A 186 36.48 -1.02 -12.18
CA THR A 186 36.16 -0.81 -13.60
C THR A 186 35.60 -2.07 -14.27
N GLU A 187 35.75 -3.22 -13.63
CA GLU A 187 35.28 -4.52 -14.11
C GLU A 187 34.16 -5.04 -13.21
N ASP A 188 33.29 -5.90 -13.75
CA ASP A 188 32.26 -6.58 -12.98
C ASP A 188 32.88 -7.43 -11.86
N GLN A 189 32.38 -7.26 -10.63
CA GLN A 189 32.84 -7.98 -9.45
C GLN A 189 31.72 -8.83 -8.88
N VAL A 190 32.02 -10.11 -8.66
CA VAL A 190 31.16 -11.01 -7.89
C VAL A 190 31.61 -11.02 -6.44
N TRP A 191 30.66 -10.86 -5.53
CA TRP A 191 30.86 -10.88 -4.10
C TRP A 191 30.09 -12.03 -3.48
N SER A 192 30.68 -12.69 -2.48
CA SER A 192 29.95 -13.55 -1.56
C SER A 192 29.54 -12.76 -0.31
N LEU A 193 28.33 -13.01 0.18
CA LEU A 193 27.76 -12.44 1.40
C LEU A 193 27.49 -13.57 2.39
N ARG A 194 28.16 -13.58 3.54
CA ARG A 194 27.84 -14.45 4.67
C ARG A 194 27.07 -13.68 5.73
N LEU A 195 25.91 -14.21 6.11
CA LEU A 195 25.07 -13.67 7.18
C LEU A 195 25.52 -14.26 8.53
N ARG A 196 25.94 -13.39 9.45
CA ARG A 196 26.33 -13.79 10.81
C ARG A 196 25.12 -13.79 11.73
N GLY A 197 24.84 -14.91 12.38
CA GLY A 197 23.67 -15.10 13.25
C GLY A 197 22.64 -16.04 12.63
N ARG A 198 21.41 -16.05 13.17
CA ARG A 198 20.30 -16.89 12.68
C ARG A 198 18.95 -16.19 12.88
N GLY A 199 17.96 -16.50 12.06
CA GLY A 199 16.61 -15.95 12.17
C GLY A 199 16.40 -14.75 11.25
N LYS A 200 15.69 -13.71 11.73
CA LYS A 200 15.31 -12.53 10.93
C LYS A 200 16.52 -11.85 10.31
N ALA A 201 16.48 -11.64 9.00
CA ALA A 201 17.53 -11.01 8.20
C ALA A 201 16.98 -9.79 7.44
N ALA A 202 17.74 -8.71 7.44
CA ALA A 202 17.53 -7.53 6.60
C ALA A 202 18.88 -7.10 6.01
N PHE A 203 19.00 -7.18 4.69
CA PHE A 203 20.19 -6.81 3.93
C PHE A 203 19.76 -6.36 2.53
N TRP A 204 20.49 -5.43 1.94
CA TRP A 204 20.23 -4.95 0.58
C TRP A 204 21.46 -4.23 0.00
N LEU A 205 21.38 -3.91 -1.28
CA LEU A 205 22.34 -3.05 -1.97
C LEU A 205 21.71 -1.71 -2.35
N ASP A 206 22.51 -0.65 -2.21
CA ASP A 206 22.26 0.65 -2.83
C ASP A 206 23.32 0.93 -3.90
N GLY A 207 22.95 1.67 -4.94
CA GLY A 207 23.86 2.06 -6.04
C GLY A 207 24.27 0.91 -6.99
N SER A 208 23.65 -0.27 -6.84
CA SER A 208 23.79 -1.44 -7.71
C SER A 208 22.49 -2.25 -7.68
N ALA A 209 22.39 -3.30 -8.50
CA ALA A 209 21.22 -4.19 -8.51
C ALA A 209 21.06 -4.90 -7.17
N ASN A 210 19.90 -4.74 -6.53
CA ASN A 210 19.58 -5.35 -5.24
C ASN A 210 19.15 -6.83 -5.41
N LEU A 211 20.04 -7.66 -5.97
CA LEU A 211 19.76 -9.03 -6.37
C LEU A 211 20.81 -9.99 -5.81
N PHE A 212 20.34 -11.04 -5.13
CA PHE A 212 21.18 -12.02 -4.46
C PHE A 212 20.87 -13.44 -4.92
N ALA A 213 21.90 -14.22 -5.21
CA ALA A 213 21.80 -15.63 -5.59
C ALA A 213 22.32 -16.55 -4.47
N GLN A 214 21.89 -17.81 -4.43
CA GLN A 214 22.53 -18.83 -3.58
C GLN A 214 23.82 -19.39 -4.18
N ARG A 215 24.00 -19.28 -5.50
CA ARG A 215 25.20 -19.71 -6.23
C ARG A 215 25.68 -18.62 -7.19
N PRO A 216 26.99 -18.42 -7.38
CA PRO A 216 27.51 -17.36 -8.24
C PRO A 216 27.10 -17.53 -9.71
N GLU A 217 26.97 -18.76 -10.20
CA GLU A 217 26.54 -19.07 -11.58
C GLU A 217 25.06 -18.74 -11.84
N HIS A 218 24.27 -18.48 -10.80
CA HIS A 218 22.88 -18.02 -10.92
C HIS A 218 22.77 -16.50 -11.08
N LEU A 219 23.88 -15.76 -11.04
CA LEU A 219 23.86 -14.31 -11.21
C LEU A 219 23.54 -13.95 -12.66
N PHE A 220 22.33 -13.45 -12.89
CA PHE A 220 21.90 -12.85 -14.15
C PHE A 220 21.40 -11.41 -13.95
N SER A 221 20.97 -10.76 -15.03
CA SER A 221 20.24 -9.49 -14.97
C SER A 221 18.85 -9.72 -15.53
N PRO A 222 17.79 -9.54 -14.73
CA PRO A 222 16.43 -9.72 -15.19
C PRO A 222 16.14 -8.85 -16.41
N GLU A 223 15.54 -9.45 -17.44
CA GLU A 223 15.13 -8.74 -18.65
C GLU A 223 13.76 -8.09 -18.45
N LEU A 224 13.69 -6.77 -18.69
CA LEU A 224 12.44 -6.02 -18.61
C LEU A 224 11.87 -5.74 -20.01
N VAL A 225 11.44 -6.81 -20.71
CA VAL A 225 10.78 -6.69 -22.02
C VAL A 225 9.55 -5.77 -21.93
N PRO A 226 9.30 -4.86 -22.89
CA PRO A 226 8.13 -4.00 -22.86
C PRO A 226 6.82 -4.80 -22.72
N GLY A 227 5.98 -4.40 -21.78
CA GLY A 227 4.68 -5.03 -21.54
C GLY A 227 3.62 -4.53 -22.51
N LYS A 228 2.51 -5.26 -22.62
CA LYS A 228 1.36 -4.91 -23.45
C LYS A 228 0.13 -4.86 -22.59
N VAL A 229 -0.59 -3.74 -22.65
CA VAL A 229 -1.79 -3.50 -21.83
C VAL A 229 -2.98 -3.22 -22.73
N GLY A 230 -4.07 -3.94 -22.49
CA GLY A 230 -5.37 -3.71 -23.07
C GLY A 230 -6.29 -2.99 -22.10
N LEU A 231 -6.80 -1.84 -22.52
CA LEU A 231 -7.82 -1.07 -21.80
C LEU A 231 -9.10 -1.03 -22.63
N GLU A 232 -10.25 -1.31 -22.01
CA GLU A 232 -11.55 -1.20 -22.63
C GLU A 232 -12.47 -0.30 -21.80
N LEU A 233 -12.74 0.89 -22.35
CA LEU A 233 -13.58 1.89 -21.72
C LEU A 233 -15.05 1.65 -22.07
N HIS A 234 -15.92 1.80 -21.07
CA HIS A 234 -17.36 1.73 -21.22
C HIS A 234 -18.00 3.05 -20.77
N GLY A 235 -19.12 3.42 -21.41
CA GLY A 235 -19.89 4.63 -21.06
C GLY A 235 -20.68 4.52 -19.75
N GLU A 236 -20.64 3.37 -19.08
CA GLU A 236 -21.34 3.10 -17.83
C GLU A 236 -20.70 3.86 -16.66
N VAL A 237 -21.52 4.65 -15.93
CA VAL A 237 -21.11 5.34 -14.70
C VAL A 237 -21.38 4.42 -13.50
N LEU A 238 -20.33 4.08 -12.75
CA LEU A 238 -20.41 3.19 -11.59
C LEU A 238 -20.75 3.93 -10.28
N GLY A 239 -20.38 5.20 -10.19
CA GLY A 239 -20.57 6.00 -8.99
C GLY A 239 -19.68 7.23 -8.91
N PRO A 240 -19.72 7.99 -7.80
CA PRO A 240 -18.77 9.05 -7.55
C PRO A 240 -17.36 8.49 -7.30
N THR A 241 -16.35 9.30 -7.59
CA THR A 241 -15.00 9.06 -7.07
C THR A 241 -14.94 9.40 -5.58
N PRO A 242 -14.06 8.73 -4.79
CA PRO A 242 -13.87 9.11 -3.40
C PRO A 242 -13.24 10.50 -3.31
N LYS A 243 -13.58 11.22 -2.25
CA LYS A 243 -12.89 12.45 -1.87
C LYS A 243 -11.51 12.06 -1.32
N LEU A 244 -10.48 12.43 -2.08
CA LEU A 244 -9.09 12.26 -1.64
C LEU A 244 -8.75 13.31 -0.58
N GLY A 245 -8.35 12.84 0.59
CA GLY A 245 -8.06 13.70 1.73
C GLY A 245 -6.79 13.31 2.48
N VAL A 246 -6.59 14.00 3.61
CA VAL A 246 -5.42 13.84 4.47
C VAL A 246 -5.82 13.95 5.92
N ALA A 247 -5.08 13.27 6.81
CA ALA A 247 -5.25 13.50 8.24
C ALA A 247 -4.62 14.83 8.64
N LEU A 248 -5.44 15.73 9.17
CA LEU A 248 -5.07 17.09 9.53
C LEU A 248 -4.80 17.22 11.04
N PRO A 249 -3.92 18.17 11.43
CA PRO A 249 -3.71 18.45 12.84
C PRO A 249 -4.94 19.11 13.47
N TYR A 250 -5.05 19.02 14.78
CA TYR A 250 -6.08 19.67 15.61
C TYR A 250 -5.69 21.13 15.96
N THR A 251 -4.93 21.76 15.08
CA THR A 251 -4.36 23.12 15.17
C THR A 251 -4.29 23.68 13.76
N PRO A 252 -4.10 25.00 13.57
CA PRO A 252 -3.72 25.53 12.27
C PRO A 252 -2.48 24.80 11.70
N PRO A 253 -2.37 24.66 10.36
CA PRO A 253 -1.28 23.94 9.72
C PRO A 253 0.03 24.72 9.82
N GLU A 254 1.14 24.01 10.01
CA GLU A 254 2.49 24.59 10.08
C GLU A 254 2.97 25.11 8.72
N ALA A 255 2.51 24.49 7.63
CA ALA A 255 2.83 24.85 6.25
C ALA A 255 1.55 25.14 5.44
N PRO A 256 0.86 26.27 5.69
CA PRO A 256 -0.46 26.54 5.13
C PRO A 256 -0.49 26.59 3.60
N GLU A 257 0.58 27.10 2.97
CA GLU A 257 0.70 27.19 1.51
C GLU A 257 0.85 25.81 0.85
N LEU A 258 1.65 24.93 1.45
CA LEU A 258 1.82 23.57 0.95
C LEU A 258 0.55 22.74 1.15
N LEU A 259 -0.14 22.92 2.28
CA LEU A 259 -1.45 22.30 2.46
C LEU A 259 -2.47 22.79 1.42
N ALA A 260 -2.44 24.08 1.06
CA ALA A 260 -3.31 24.62 0.03
C ALA A 260 -2.97 24.01 -1.35
N ARG A 261 -1.69 23.80 -1.66
CA ARG A 261 -1.24 23.10 -2.87
C ARG A 261 -1.75 21.66 -2.93
N LEU A 262 -1.69 20.92 -1.81
CA LEU A 262 -2.22 19.55 -1.73
C LEU A 262 -3.73 19.47 -2.02
N ALA A 263 -4.46 20.58 -1.84
CA ALA A 263 -5.88 20.73 -2.15
C ALA A 263 -6.76 19.54 -1.67
N PRO A 264 -6.65 19.08 -0.41
CA PRO A 264 -7.44 17.95 0.08
C PRO A 264 -8.95 18.24 0.00
N ARG A 265 -9.73 17.27 -0.47
CA ARG A 265 -11.20 17.37 -0.61
C ARG A 265 -11.96 16.78 0.59
N ALA A 266 -11.24 16.03 1.43
CA ALA A 266 -11.71 15.46 2.69
C ALA A 266 -10.60 15.51 3.75
N ALA A 267 -10.93 15.22 5.01
CA ALA A 267 -9.94 15.08 6.06
C ALA A 267 -10.34 14.13 7.18
N SER A 268 -9.34 13.67 7.92
CA SER A 268 -9.53 13.04 9.22
C SER A 268 -8.89 13.86 10.33
N TYR A 269 -9.54 13.86 11.50
CA TYR A 269 -9.11 14.62 12.67
C TYR A 269 -9.04 13.70 13.89
N TYR A 270 -8.12 14.00 14.80
CA TYR A 270 -8.25 13.58 16.19
C TYR A 270 -8.86 14.73 17.00
N SER A 271 -9.91 14.44 17.76
CA SER A 271 -10.44 15.37 18.76
C SER A 271 -10.34 14.75 20.15
N PHE A 272 -9.74 15.50 21.08
CA PHE A 272 -9.37 14.98 22.40
C PHE A 272 -10.38 15.35 23.47
N VAL A 273 -11.09 14.35 24.02
CA VAL A 273 -12.20 14.56 24.97
C VAL A 273 -11.76 15.28 26.24
N ASP A 274 -10.54 15.05 26.72
CA ASP A 274 -9.99 15.73 27.91
C ASP A 274 -9.62 17.19 27.62
N ALA A 275 -9.13 17.48 26.41
CA ALA A 275 -8.85 18.84 25.98
C ALA A 275 -10.12 19.65 25.75
N MET A 276 -11.14 19.06 25.12
CA MET A 276 -12.43 19.70 24.88
C MET A 276 -13.24 19.87 26.17
N THR A 277 -13.15 18.95 27.12
CA THR A 277 -13.79 19.13 28.45
C THR A 277 -13.20 20.33 29.19
N ARG A 278 -11.87 20.51 29.15
CA ARG A 278 -11.21 21.68 29.76
C ARG A 278 -11.47 22.99 29.01
N ASN A 279 -11.63 22.92 27.68
CA ASN A 279 -11.92 24.06 26.83
C ASN A 279 -12.96 23.68 25.76
N PRO A 280 -14.27 23.87 26.03
CA PRO A 280 -15.33 23.46 25.11
C PRO A 280 -15.28 24.11 23.72
N LYS A 281 -14.63 25.27 23.60
CA LYS A 281 -14.48 26.00 22.32
C LYS A 281 -13.23 25.61 21.53
N ARG A 282 -12.55 24.53 21.91
CA ARG A 282 -11.26 24.17 21.29
C ARG A 282 -11.36 23.90 19.79
N GLU A 283 -12.44 23.26 19.35
CA GLU A 283 -12.65 22.96 17.92
C GLU A 283 -12.84 24.24 17.07
N GLU A 284 -13.32 25.34 17.66
CA GLU A 284 -13.49 26.64 16.99
C GLU A 284 -12.14 27.24 16.53
N GLN A 285 -11.02 26.77 17.08
CA GLN A 285 -9.68 27.31 16.79
C GLN A 285 -9.14 26.88 15.42
N PHE A 286 -9.63 25.77 14.87
CA PHE A 286 -9.08 25.21 13.62
C PHE A 286 -10.16 24.71 12.65
N ARG A 287 -11.33 24.25 13.11
CA ARG A 287 -12.37 23.76 12.19
C ARG A 287 -12.89 24.81 11.21
N PRO A 288 -13.19 26.07 11.63
CA PRO A 288 -13.61 27.10 10.69
C PRO A 288 -12.58 27.38 9.59
N LEU A 289 -11.28 27.28 9.92
CA LEU A 289 -10.19 27.43 8.97
C LEU A 289 -10.27 26.35 7.89
N TYR A 290 -10.27 25.08 8.28
CA TYR A 290 -10.32 23.97 7.32
C TYR A 290 -11.62 23.94 6.50
N LEU A 291 -12.74 24.22 7.16
CA LEU A 291 -14.05 24.22 6.54
C LEU A 291 -14.21 25.35 5.51
N ASN A 292 -13.75 26.56 5.82
CA ASN A 292 -14.03 27.74 4.99
C ASN A 292 -12.86 28.10 4.06
N GLN A 293 -11.62 28.09 4.56
CA GLN A 293 -10.45 28.44 3.74
C GLN A 293 -10.03 27.27 2.85
N TYR A 294 -9.95 26.06 3.40
CA TYR A 294 -9.56 24.86 2.65
C TYR A 294 -10.75 24.13 2.01
N ARG A 295 -11.99 24.59 2.26
CA ARG A 295 -13.23 24.05 1.68
C ARG A 295 -13.44 22.55 1.93
N ILE A 296 -12.91 22.03 3.03
CA ILE A 296 -13.09 20.63 3.41
C ILE A 296 -14.51 20.49 3.98
N ARG A 297 -15.41 19.90 3.19
CA ARG A 297 -16.84 19.72 3.52
C ARG A 297 -17.18 18.30 3.97
N THR A 298 -16.22 17.39 3.98
CA THR A 298 -16.43 16.01 4.42
C THR A 298 -15.25 15.60 5.24
N ASP A 299 -15.52 15.19 6.47
CA ASP A 299 -14.48 14.74 7.37
C ASP A 299 -14.92 13.61 8.28
N ILE A 300 -13.94 12.90 8.82
CA ILE A 300 -14.12 11.96 9.91
C ILE A 300 -13.31 12.39 11.12
N THR A 301 -13.97 12.54 12.26
CA THR A 301 -13.31 12.80 13.54
C THR A 301 -13.22 11.51 14.35
N LEU A 302 -12.02 11.21 14.85
CA LEU A 302 -11.74 10.12 15.76
C LEU A 302 -11.63 10.66 17.18
N LEU A 303 -12.55 10.25 18.07
CA LEU A 303 -12.46 10.62 19.48
C LEU A 303 -11.37 9.82 20.19
N SER A 304 -10.56 10.53 20.97
CA SER A 304 -9.51 9.95 21.82
C SER A 304 -9.25 10.86 23.01
N GLN A 305 -8.32 10.51 23.90
CA GLN A 305 -7.72 11.45 24.85
C GLN A 305 -6.39 11.97 24.32
N SER A 306 -5.92 13.10 24.85
CA SER A 306 -4.60 13.66 24.57
C SER A 306 -3.51 12.58 24.63
N GLY A 307 -2.60 12.64 23.66
CA GLY A 307 -1.64 11.56 23.39
C GLY A 307 -2.20 10.42 22.53
N ARG A 308 -3.35 10.62 21.86
CA ARG A 308 -4.06 9.61 21.05
C ARG A 308 -4.33 8.33 21.84
N ARG A 309 -4.75 8.46 23.10
CA ARG A 309 -5.20 7.31 23.90
C ARG A 309 -6.64 7.00 23.53
N SER A 310 -6.82 5.92 22.77
CA SER A 310 -8.09 5.61 22.10
C SER A 310 -9.10 4.82 22.96
N LEU A 311 -8.67 4.25 24.08
CA LEU A 311 -9.55 3.60 25.06
C LEU A 311 -10.31 4.66 25.88
N LEU A 312 -11.58 4.86 25.55
CA LEU A 312 -12.47 5.78 26.24
C LEU A 312 -13.43 5.04 27.17
N ALA A 313 -13.95 5.75 28.16
CA ALA A 313 -14.89 5.20 29.14
C ALA A 313 -16.14 6.08 29.21
N VAL A 314 -17.25 5.51 29.67
CA VAL A 314 -18.51 6.25 29.83
C VAL A 314 -18.47 7.07 31.13
N ASN A 315 -17.71 8.16 31.13
CA ASN A 315 -17.56 9.08 32.27
C ASN A 315 -17.85 10.53 31.87
N GLU A 316 -17.83 11.43 32.86
CA GLU A 316 -18.13 12.85 32.66
C GLU A 316 -17.21 13.52 31.64
N MET A 317 -15.93 13.14 31.59
CA MET A 317 -14.96 13.67 30.62
C MET A 317 -15.32 13.26 29.18
N SER A 318 -15.61 11.98 28.91
CA SER A 318 -16.00 11.56 27.56
C SER A 318 -17.34 12.15 27.14
N ARG A 319 -18.31 12.27 28.07
CA ARG A 319 -19.61 12.91 27.80
C ARG A 319 -19.46 14.42 27.54
N GLY A 320 -18.69 15.11 28.37
CA GLY A 320 -18.42 16.54 28.24
C GLY A 320 -17.66 16.87 26.95
N GLY A 321 -16.64 16.09 26.62
CA GLY A 321 -15.91 16.20 25.37
C GLY A 321 -16.77 15.96 24.13
N LEU A 322 -17.60 14.90 24.13
CA LEU A 322 -18.55 14.65 23.04
C LEU A 322 -19.55 15.81 22.88
N LYS A 323 -20.11 16.30 23.99
CA LYS A 323 -21.03 17.44 23.96
C LYS A 323 -20.36 18.68 23.37
N ALA A 324 -19.15 19.01 23.82
CA ALA A 324 -18.40 20.16 23.31
C ALA A 324 -18.11 20.04 21.82
N TRP A 325 -17.77 18.84 21.33
CA TRP A 325 -17.60 18.59 19.90
C TRP A 325 -18.90 18.83 19.13
N LEU A 326 -20.04 18.29 19.61
CA LEU A 326 -21.35 18.45 18.98
C LEU A 326 -21.78 19.93 18.94
N ASP A 327 -21.67 20.65 20.07
CA ASP A 327 -21.96 22.08 20.14
C ASP A 327 -21.11 22.86 19.12
N GLY A 328 -19.83 22.52 19.02
CA GLY A 328 -18.88 23.14 18.08
C GLY A 328 -19.26 22.91 16.62
N ILE A 329 -19.67 21.69 16.24
CA ILE A 329 -20.13 21.40 14.87
C ILE A 329 -21.46 22.09 14.56
N VAL A 330 -22.42 22.09 15.48
CA VAL A 330 -23.69 22.81 15.32
C VAL A 330 -23.45 24.31 15.08
N ALA A 331 -22.49 24.90 15.80
CA ALA A 331 -22.10 26.30 15.62
C ALA A 331 -21.49 26.60 14.22
N LEU A 332 -20.99 25.60 13.49
CA LEU A 332 -20.51 25.78 12.10
C LEU A 332 -21.66 26.00 11.09
N GLY A 333 -22.91 25.80 11.50
CA GLY A 333 -24.10 26.19 10.73
C GLY A 333 -24.45 25.23 9.58
N GLY A 334 -24.26 23.92 9.78
CA GLY A 334 -24.72 22.88 8.85
C GLY A 334 -24.01 22.83 7.50
N LYS A 335 -22.74 23.22 7.48
CA LYS A 335 -21.91 23.17 6.27
C LYS A 335 -21.12 21.87 6.22
N GLY A 336 -21.61 20.89 5.45
CA GLY A 336 -20.85 19.67 5.15
C GLY A 336 -21.38 18.42 5.83
N THR A 337 -20.57 17.37 5.84
CA THR A 337 -20.85 16.06 6.43
C THR A 337 -19.71 15.70 7.37
N HIS A 338 -20.04 15.57 8.64
CA HIS A 338 -19.06 15.38 9.72
C HIS A 338 -19.28 14.00 10.34
N TYR A 339 -18.50 13.03 9.87
CA TYR A 339 -18.50 11.70 10.44
C TYR A 339 -17.80 11.73 11.80
N LEU A 340 -18.37 11.04 12.78
CA LEU A 340 -17.78 10.87 14.10
C LEU A 340 -17.59 9.38 14.37
N ALA A 341 -16.36 9.00 14.67
CA ALA A 341 -16.05 7.72 15.30
C ALA A 341 -15.87 7.95 16.81
N LEU A 342 -16.67 7.25 17.61
CA LEU A 342 -16.66 7.40 19.08
C LEU A 342 -15.37 6.88 19.72
N ALA A 343 -14.56 6.12 18.98
CA ALA A 343 -13.22 5.72 19.37
C ALA A 343 -12.37 5.49 18.12
N ASP A 344 -11.06 5.65 18.28
CA ASP A 344 -10.06 5.28 17.30
C ASP A 344 -9.65 3.80 17.46
N GLU A 345 -9.66 3.03 16.37
CA GLU A 345 -9.23 1.63 16.29
C GLU A 345 -9.70 0.77 17.50
N PRO A 346 -11.02 0.65 17.74
CA PRO A 346 -11.51 -0.01 18.95
C PRO A 346 -11.14 -1.50 19.00
N ASN A 347 -11.00 -2.17 17.86
CA ASN A 347 -10.56 -3.56 17.77
C ASN A 347 -9.09 -3.78 18.18
N LEU A 348 -8.26 -2.73 18.09
CA LEU A 348 -6.89 -2.71 18.61
C LEU A 348 -6.86 -2.35 20.10
N ASN A 349 -7.69 -1.41 20.54
CA ASN A 349 -7.53 -0.75 21.84
C ASN A 349 -8.44 -1.28 22.96
N TYR A 350 -9.66 -1.77 22.64
CA TYR A 350 -10.58 -2.30 23.65
C TYR A 350 -10.26 -3.77 23.93
N PRO A 351 -10.51 -4.26 25.16
CA PRO A 351 -10.20 -5.62 25.54
C PRO A 351 -10.98 -6.67 24.74
N ASP A 352 -12.19 -6.36 24.28
CA ASP A 352 -13.01 -7.22 23.43
C ASP A 352 -14.16 -6.41 22.77
N TYR A 353 -14.89 -7.09 21.88
CA TYR A 353 -16.08 -6.54 21.22
C TYR A 353 -17.12 -6.06 22.23
N ALA A 354 -17.46 -6.90 23.22
CA ALA A 354 -18.54 -6.63 24.18
C ALA A 354 -18.30 -5.34 24.97
N SER A 355 -17.05 -5.09 25.36
CA SER A 355 -16.63 -3.87 26.07
C SER A 355 -16.80 -2.64 25.20
N PHE A 356 -16.43 -2.71 23.92
CA PHE A 356 -16.64 -1.61 22.98
C PHE A 356 -18.12 -1.40 22.68
N ALA A 357 -18.89 -2.46 22.42
CA ALA A 357 -20.33 -2.39 22.17
C ALA A 357 -21.07 -1.74 23.35
N ALA A 358 -20.72 -2.10 24.59
CA ALA A 358 -21.30 -1.48 25.79
C ALA A 358 -20.96 0.02 25.92
N TYR A 359 -19.74 0.43 25.54
CA TYR A 359 -19.36 1.84 25.46
C TYR A 359 -20.16 2.56 24.36
N PHE A 360 -20.20 1.99 23.16
CA PHE A 360 -20.92 2.52 22.00
C PHE A 360 -22.41 2.72 22.31
N ALA A 361 -23.08 1.71 22.85
CA ALA A 361 -24.50 1.75 23.19
C ALA A 361 -24.88 2.86 24.19
N ARG A 362 -23.93 3.32 25.01
CA ARG A 362 -24.13 4.39 25.99
C ARG A 362 -23.78 5.79 25.47
N MET A 363 -22.94 5.87 24.44
CA MET A 363 -22.46 7.15 23.88
C MET A 363 -23.19 7.55 22.60
N ALA A 364 -23.57 6.59 21.74
CA ALA A 364 -24.27 6.86 20.49
C ALA A 364 -25.63 7.58 20.67
N PRO A 365 -26.47 7.27 21.68
CA PRO A 365 -27.71 8.02 21.92
C PRO A 365 -27.48 9.51 22.17
N LEU A 366 -26.38 9.87 22.84
CA LEU A 366 -26.06 11.27 23.15
C LEU A 366 -25.82 12.12 21.89
N LEU A 367 -25.33 11.50 20.82
CA LEU A 367 -25.18 12.15 19.52
C LEU A 367 -26.54 12.28 18.80
N ARG A 368 -27.34 11.20 18.82
CA ARG A 368 -28.63 11.17 18.11
C ARG A 368 -29.66 12.12 18.71
N GLU A 369 -29.65 12.26 20.03
CA GLU A 369 -30.58 13.10 20.78
C GLU A 369 -30.11 14.56 20.88
N HIS A 370 -28.91 14.88 20.38
CA HIS A 370 -28.37 16.23 20.45
C HIS A 370 -29.11 17.18 19.49
N PRO A 371 -29.74 18.27 19.98
CA PRO A 371 -30.51 19.18 19.13
C PRO A 371 -29.67 19.79 18.01
N GLY A 372 -30.16 19.70 16.77
CA GLY A 372 -29.52 20.31 15.60
C GLY A 372 -28.30 19.56 15.05
N ALA A 373 -27.82 18.49 15.69
CA ALA A 373 -26.61 17.79 15.24
C ALA A 373 -26.79 17.12 13.86
N ARG A 374 -27.96 16.49 13.61
CA ARG A 374 -28.23 15.83 12.33
C ARG A 374 -28.31 16.84 11.18
N GLU A 375 -29.00 17.95 11.43
CA GLU A 375 -29.15 19.10 10.54
C GLU A 375 -27.80 19.77 10.29
N ALA A 376 -26.92 19.78 11.30
CA ALA A 376 -25.57 20.28 11.18
C ALA A 376 -24.64 19.36 10.34
N GLY A 377 -25.13 18.19 9.90
CA GLY A 377 -24.37 17.26 9.08
C GLY A 377 -23.63 16.17 9.85
N VAL A 378 -23.86 16.02 11.17
CA VAL A 378 -23.22 14.98 11.98
C VAL A 378 -23.73 13.59 11.58
N ARG A 379 -22.80 12.65 11.40
CA ARG A 379 -23.04 11.25 11.02
C ARG A 379 -22.22 10.31 11.90
N LEU A 380 -22.76 9.16 12.29
CA LEU A 380 -22.03 8.18 13.10
C LEU A 380 -21.30 7.18 12.20
N ALA A 381 -19.98 7.06 12.37
CA ALA A 381 -19.14 6.11 11.64
C ALA A 381 -18.57 5.04 12.57
N VAL A 382 -18.61 3.77 12.15
CA VAL A 382 -18.11 2.64 12.93
C VAL A 382 -17.42 1.59 12.07
N PRO A 383 -16.56 0.74 12.64
CA PRO A 383 -15.94 0.89 13.96
C PRO A 383 -14.74 1.84 13.93
N SER A 384 -14.30 2.35 12.77
CA SER A 384 -12.97 2.93 12.58
C SER A 384 -11.87 1.97 13.04
N SER A 385 -11.99 0.70 12.64
CA SER A 385 -11.08 -0.37 13.06
C SER A 385 -9.68 -0.23 12.48
N SER A 386 -8.69 -0.73 13.21
CA SER A 386 -7.38 -1.04 12.66
C SER A 386 -7.52 -2.25 11.75
N ARG A 387 -7.49 -2.02 10.43
CA ARG A 387 -7.68 -3.01 9.35
C ARG A 387 -9.11 -3.54 9.30
N LEU A 388 -9.61 -3.78 8.09
CA LEU A 388 -10.97 -4.29 7.89
C LEU A 388 -10.97 -5.82 7.85
N ILE A 389 -10.26 -6.36 6.86
CA ILE A 389 -10.28 -7.80 6.54
C ILE A 389 -9.33 -8.58 7.43
N ASN A 390 -8.16 -7.99 7.69
CA ASN A 390 -7.13 -8.61 8.49
C ASN A 390 -7.22 -8.14 9.95
N GLY A 391 -6.70 -8.96 10.86
CA GLY A 391 -6.64 -8.60 12.27
C GLY A 391 -5.54 -7.56 12.56
N PRO A 392 -5.69 -6.79 13.65
CA PRO A 392 -4.64 -5.90 14.14
C PRO A 392 -3.44 -6.68 14.69
N SER A 393 -2.27 -6.04 14.78
CA SER A 393 -1.01 -6.68 15.17
C SER A 393 -0.89 -6.94 16.69
N LEU A 394 -1.82 -7.71 17.28
CA LEU A 394 -1.85 -8.07 18.70
C LEU A 394 -2.34 -9.53 18.96
N ASN A 395 -2.15 -10.07 20.15
CA ASN A 395 -2.58 -11.44 20.46
C ASN A 395 -4.11 -11.61 20.30
N GLY A 396 -4.55 -12.71 19.70
CA GLY A 396 -5.97 -12.95 19.41
C GLY A 396 -6.52 -12.09 18.25
N ALA A 397 -5.65 -11.63 17.35
CA ALA A 397 -5.99 -10.82 16.18
C ALA A 397 -7.14 -11.39 15.32
N SER A 398 -7.30 -12.71 15.25
CA SER A 398 -8.35 -13.37 14.45
C SER A 398 -9.76 -13.03 14.93
N ALA A 399 -9.97 -12.83 16.24
CA ALA A 399 -11.25 -12.44 16.81
C ALA A 399 -11.48 -10.91 16.78
N ARG A 400 -10.60 -10.17 16.12
CA ARG A 400 -10.52 -8.70 16.14
C ARG A 400 -10.51 -8.09 14.75
N ARG A 401 -10.91 -8.83 13.72
CA ARG A 401 -11.05 -8.26 12.37
C ARG A 401 -12.11 -7.17 12.40
N GLY A 402 -11.81 -6.06 11.74
CA GLY A 402 -12.73 -4.92 11.68
C GLY A 402 -14.09 -5.29 11.08
N LEU A 403 -14.09 -6.15 10.06
CA LEU A 403 -15.31 -6.62 9.39
C LEU A 403 -16.25 -7.36 10.34
N ASP A 404 -15.70 -8.25 11.17
CA ASP A 404 -16.48 -9.06 12.13
C ASP A 404 -17.11 -8.18 13.22
N TRP A 405 -16.38 -7.16 13.69
CA TRP A 405 -16.88 -6.19 14.66
C TRP A 405 -17.92 -5.26 14.04
N ALA A 406 -17.69 -4.81 12.80
CA ALA A 406 -18.66 -4.00 12.05
C ALA A 406 -19.97 -4.76 11.83
N GLN A 407 -19.90 -6.05 11.48
CA GLN A 407 -21.07 -6.89 11.29
C GLN A 407 -21.93 -6.99 12.55
N GLN A 408 -21.31 -7.23 13.71
CA GLN A 408 -22.03 -7.32 14.98
C GLN A 408 -22.64 -5.96 15.37
N LEU A 409 -21.90 -4.85 15.23
CA LEU A 409 -22.42 -3.50 15.49
C LEU A 409 -23.60 -3.14 14.58
N LEU A 410 -23.55 -3.52 13.31
CA LEU A 410 -24.63 -3.29 12.36
C LEU A 410 -25.87 -4.13 12.70
N ALA A 411 -25.70 -5.35 13.17
CA ALA A 411 -26.81 -6.20 13.62
C ALA A 411 -27.48 -5.64 14.89
N GLU A 412 -26.70 -5.10 15.83
CA GLU A 412 -27.19 -4.60 17.12
C GLU A 412 -27.71 -3.15 17.03
N HIS A 413 -27.08 -2.31 16.19
CA HIS A 413 -27.26 -0.86 16.18
C HIS A 413 -27.33 -0.24 14.77
N GLY A 414 -27.67 -1.02 13.75
CA GLY A 414 -27.64 -0.61 12.34
C GLY A 414 -28.40 0.68 12.03
N GLU A 415 -29.52 0.95 12.70
CA GLU A 415 -30.32 2.18 12.56
C GLU A 415 -29.61 3.45 13.06
N TRP A 416 -28.59 3.31 13.92
CA TRP A 416 -27.85 4.43 14.49
C TRP A 416 -26.60 4.78 13.67
N ILE A 417 -26.15 3.84 12.84
CA ILE A 417 -24.89 3.91 12.11
C ILE A 417 -25.14 4.49 10.72
N ASP A 418 -24.43 5.56 10.35
CA ASP A 418 -24.54 6.19 9.03
C ASP A 418 -23.44 5.71 8.05
N ALA A 419 -22.29 5.31 8.59
CA ALA A 419 -21.11 4.94 7.80
C ALA A 419 -20.34 3.76 8.39
N LEU A 420 -19.72 3.00 7.51
CA LEU A 420 -18.69 2.03 7.86
C LEU A 420 -17.31 2.66 7.63
N SER A 421 -16.48 2.71 8.67
CA SER A 421 -15.13 3.26 8.63
C SER A 421 -14.08 2.27 9.10
N TRP A 422 -12.90 2.32 8.48
CA TRP A 422 -11.72 1.56 8.88
C TRP A 422 -10.44 2.29 8.49
N HIS A 423 -9.32 1.85 9.05
CA HIS A 423 -7.98 2.20 8.61
C HIS A 423 -7.32 1.01 7.94
N GLU A 424 -6.43 1.24 6.98
CA GLU A 424 -5.70 0.15 6.33
C GLU A 424 -4.19 0.41 6.37
N TRP A 425 -3.43 -0.62 6.73
CA TRP A 425 -2.00 -0.54 6.98
C TRP A 425 -1.31 -1.83 6.52
N MET A 426 0.02 -1.78 6.40
CA MET A 426 0.89 -2.94 6.10
C MET A 426 0.71 -3.53 4.69
N VAL A 427 0.17 -2.74 3.77
CA VAL A 427 0.17 -3.04 2.32
C VAL A 427 1.29 -2.22 1.70
N ARG A 428 2.52 -2.77 1.70
CA ARG A 428 3.73 -2.03 1.31
C ARG A 428 4.10 -2.18 -0.16
N ASP A 429 3.83 -3.36 -0.70
CA ASP A 429 4.15 -3.68 -2.08
C ASP A 429 3.20 -2.99 -3.06
N LEU A 430 3.76 -2.30 -4.05
CA LEU A 430 3.01 -1.63 -5.12
C LEU A 430 2.10 -2.60 -5.89
N ARG A 431 2.51 -3.85 -6.08
CA ARG A 431 1.74 -4.86 -6.83
C ARG A 431 0.58 -5.45 -6.02
N ALA A 432 0.51 -5.19 -4.71
CA ALA A 432 -0.53 -5.71 -3.83
C ALA A 432 -1.67 -4.72 -3.55
N THR A 433 -1.61 -3.49 -4.05
CA THR A 433 -2.60 -2.42 -3.80
C THR A 433 -4.03 -2.76 -4.23
N GLY A 434 -4.23 -3.77 -5.09
CA GLY A 434 -5.56 -4.31 -5.42
C GLY A 434 -6.39 -4.74 -4.21
N VAL A 435 -5.75 -5.05 -3.07
CA VAL A 435 -6.45 -5.35 -1.80
C VAL A 435 -7.38 -4.21 -1.33
N TYR A 436 -7.10 -2.96 -1.70
CA TYR A 436 -7.96 -1.83 -1.34
C TYR A 436 -9.32 -1.91 -2.04
N ARG A 437 -9.36 -2.34 -3.31
CA ARG A 437 -10.63 -2.59 -4.03
C ARG A 437 -11.44 -3.68 -3.34
N ASP A 438 -10.77 -4.76 -2.95
CA ASP A 438 -11.42 -5.90 -2.30
C ASP A 438 -11.96 -5.55 -0.91
N ALA A 439 -11.26 -4.71 -0.14
CA ALA A 439 -11.73 -4.21 1.13
C ALA A 439 -12.99 -3.33 0.96
N VAL A 440 -12.98 -2.42 -0.03
CA VAL A 440 -14.14 -1.58 -0.35
C VAL A 440 -15.35 -2.42 -0.75
N ARG A 441 -15.15 -3.44 -1.60
CA ARG A 441 -16.22 -4.37 -2.01
C ARG A 441 -16.81 -5.15 -0.84
N GLN A 442 -15.96 -5.65 0.06
CA GLN A 442 -16.42 -6.37 1.25
C GLN A 442 -17.17 -5.44 2.22
N ALA A 443 -16.72 -4.21 2.39
CA ALA A 443 -17.44 -3.20 3.17
C ALA A 443 -18.82 -2.89 2.55
N ALA A 444 -18.88 -2.72 1.22
CA ALA A 444 -20.13 -2.49 0.49
C ALA A 444 -21.09 -3.69 0.60
N GLN A 445 -20.57 -4.91 0.50
CA GLN A 445 -21.35 -6.13 0.67
C GLN A 445 -21.94 -6.21 2.09
N LEU A 446 -21.17 -5.85 3.11
CA LEU A 446 -21.63 -5.89 4.50
C LEU A 446 -22.78 -4.91 4.77
N VAL A 447 -22.69 -3.68 4.26
CA VAL A 447 -23.76 -2.68 4.45
C VAL A 447 -24.92 -2.85 3.45
N GLY A 448 -24.73 -3.66 2.43
CA GLY A 448 -25.67 -3.86 1.33
C GLY A 448 -25.71 -2.69 0.34
N LEU A 449 -26.28 -2.95 -0.84
CA LEU A 449 -26.47 -1.96 -1.89
C LEU A 449 -27.94 -1.52 -1.99
N ASP A 450 -28.17 -0.28 -2.40
CA ASP A 450 -29.47 0.26 -2.77
C ASP A 450 -29.85 -0.12 -4.22
N GLU A 451 -31.00 0.35 -4.69
CA GLU A 451 -31.53 0.06 -6.04
C GLU A 451 -30.65 0.61 -7.17
N ARG A 452 -29.73 1.54 -6.87
CA ARG A 452 -28.79 2.14 -7.83
C ARG A 452 -27.39 1.52 -7.70
N GLY A 453 -27.25 0.41 -6.97
CA GLY A 453 -25.97 -0.24 -6.73
C GLY A 453 -25.04 0.54 -5.80
N ARG A 454 -25.56 1.48 -5.00
CA ARG A 454 -24.78 2.29 -4.05
C ARG A 454 -24.79 1.68 -2.66
N PRO A 455 -23.68 1.79 -1.88
CA PRO A 455 -23.70 1.35 -0.49
C PRO A 455 -24.81 2.04 0.32
N ARG A 456 -25.58 1.28 1.10
CA ARG A 456 -26.67 1.82 1.95
C ARG A 456 -26.16 2.69 3.10
N LYS A 457 -24.87 2.59 3.41
CA LYS A 457 -24.13 3.39 4.38
C LYS A 457 -22.86 3.88 3.72
N ALA A 458 -22.41 5.08 4.06
CA ALA A 458 -21.16 5.62 3.51
C ALA A 458 -19.98 4.71 3.88
N LEU A 459 -19.00 4.60 2.96
CA LEU A 459 -17.79 3.81 3.18
C LEU A 459 -16.60 4.77 3.28
N LEU A 460 -15.85 4.67 4.38
CA LEU A 460 -14.79 5.61 4.71
C LEU A 460 -13.49 4.87 5.03
N LEU A 461 -12.46 5.08 4.20
CA LEU A 461 -11.11 4.68 4.56
C LEU A 461 -10.45 5.88 5.24
N GLY A 462 -10.68 5.98 6.56
CA GLY A 462 -10.39 7.18 7.35
C GLY A 462 -8.91 7.46 7.55
N GLN A 463 -8.05 6.44 7.46
CA GLN A 463 -6.59 6.59 7.50
C GLN A 463 -5.90 5.44 6.76
N THR A 464 -4.93 5.77 5.91
CA THR A 464 -4.00 4.78 5.37
C THR A 464 -2.61 5.36 5.12
N ASN A 465 -1.63 4.45 5.06
CA ASN A 465 -0.25 4.67 4.63
C ASN A 465 0.38 3.27 4.43
N LEU A 466 1.60 3.22 3.89
CA LEU A 466 2.40 2.00 3.68
C LEU A 466 2.47 1.12 4.94
N SER A 467 2.58 1.74 6.12
CA SER A 467 2.67 1.05 7.41
C SER A 467 2.05 1.85 8.55
N SER A 468 1.71 1.16 9.64
CA SER A 468 1.18 1.77 10.87
C SER A 468 2.30 2.38 11.73
N GLY A 469 1.92 3.26 12.66
CA GLY A 469 2.88 3.94 13.55
C GLY A 469 4.04 4.59 12.81
N ASN A 470 5.26 4.36 13.32
CA ASN A 470 6.52 4.94 12.83
C ASN A 470 7.37 3.92 12.05
N SER A 471 6.82 2.75 11.75
CA SER A 471 7.51 1.63 11.09
C SER A 471 7.50 1.78 9.57
N VAL A 472 7.96 2.94 9.08
CA VAL A 472 8.07 3.28 7.66
C VAL A 472 9.53 3.35 7.22
N SER A 473 9.83 2.87 6.02
CA SER A 473 11.17 2.93 5.45
C SER A 473 11.37 4.23 4.67
N PRO A 474 12.50 4.96 4.82
CA PRO A 474 12.80 6.08 3.95
C PRO A 474 12.92 5.68 2.47
N TYR A 475 13.30 4.43 2.18
CA TYR A 475 13.34 3.92 0.80
C TYR A 475 11.95 3.88 0.14
N GLU A 476 10.89 3.72 0.93
CA GLU A 476 9.51 3.71 0.43
C GLU A 476 8.88 5.10 0.57
N GLN A 477 9.06 5.71 1.74
CA GLN A 477 8.33 6.88 2.20
C GLN A 477 8.85 8.22 1.67
N GLU A 478 10.15 8.30 1.36
CA GLU A 478 10.83 9.53 0.91
C GLU A 478 11.14 9.52 -0.60
N THR A 479 10.73 8.47 -1.32
CA THR A 479 11.03 8.28 -2.74
C THR A 479 9.76 8.27 -3.59
N GLY A 480 9.92 8.16 -4.90
CA GLY A 480 8.81 7.97 -5.83
C GLY A 480 7.96 6.72 -5.56
N ILE A 481 8.43 5.75 -4.76
CA ILE A 481 7.62 4.59 -4.38
C ILE A 481 6.34 5.03 -3.68
N ALA A 482 6.39 5.95 -2.71
CA ALA A 482 5.18 6.45 -2.04
C ALA A 482 4.24 7.20 -3.00
N ALA A 483 4.78 7.89 -4.02
CA ALA A 483 3.99 8.54 -5.06
C ALA A 483 3.21 7.53 -5.90
N LEU A 484 3.89 6.52 -6.45
CA LEU A 484 3.27 5.44 -7.22
C LEU A 484 2.26 4.66 -6.37
N TRP A 485 2.62 4.39 -5.12
CA TRP A 485 1.78 3.64 -4.18
C TRP A 485 0.49 4.37 -3.88
N TRP A 486 0.57 5.66 -3.55
CA TRP A 486 -0.62 6.44 -3.22
C TRP A 486 -1.59 6.54 -4.40
N ALA A 487 -1.06 6.80 -5.60
CA ALA A 487 -1.84 6.81 -6.83
C ALA A 487 -2.53 5.46 -7.08
N SER A 488 -1.79 4.36 -6.96
CA SER A 488 -2.31 3.00 -7.13
C SER A 488 -3.39 2.65 -6.10
N VAL A 489 -3.21 3.03 -4.83
CA VAL A 489 -4.21 2.85 -3.77
C VAL A 489 -5.48 3.63 -4.09
N ALA A 490 -5.37 4.91 -4.47
CA ALA A 490 -6.51 5.74 -4.82
C ALA A 490 -7.28 5.18 -6.03
N ILE A 491 -6.57 4.73 -7.07
CA ILE A 491 -7.18 4.07 -8.24
C ILE A 491 -7.96 2.84 -7.80
N ASN A 492 -7.32 1.89 -7.11
CA ASN A 492 -7.94 0.63 -6.74
C ASN A 492 -9.13 0.81 -5.80
N ALA A 493 -9.02 1.72 -4.81
CA ALA A 493 -10.12 2.02 -3.89
C ALA A 493 -11.32 2.70 -4.58
N ALA A 494 -11.08 3.43 -5.67
CA ALA A 494 -12.10 4.15 -6.43
C ALA A 494 -12.76 3.32 -7.54
N GLN A 495 -12.18 2.20 -7.98
CA GLN A 495 -12.54 1.52 -9.23
C GLN A 495 -14.02 1.12 -9.37
N ASP A 496 -14.72 0.85 -8.28
CA ASP A 496 -16.15 0.49 -8.31
C ASP A 496 -17.07 1.69 -7.97
N GLY A 497 -16.50 2.86 -7.75
CA GLY A 497 -17.21 4.08 -7.34
C GLY A 497 -17.88 3.98 -5.98
N LEU A 498 -17.56 3.01 -5.13
CA LEU A 498 -18.31 2.72 -3.89
C LEU A 498 -17.84 3.54 -2.67
N LEU A 499 -16.60 4.02 -2.68
CA LEU A 499 -15.97 4.68 -1.54
C LEU A 499 -16.28 6.19 -1.51
N GLU A 500 -16.59 6.74 -0.34
CA GLU A 500 -16.86 8.18 -0.19
C GLU A 500 -15.61 8.99 0.15
N LEU A 501 -14.73 8.44 1.00
CA LEU A 501 -13.56 9.14 1.54
C LEU A 501 -12.36 8.20 1.61
N LEU A 502 -11.20 8.71 1.19
CA LEU A 502 -9.91 8.04 1.29
C LEU A 502 -8.85 9.03 1.78
N ASP A 503 -8.32 8.80 2.97
CA ASP A 503 -7.39 9.72 3.62
C ASP A 503 -5.98 9.14 3.80
N TRP A 504 -4.99 9.91 3.36
CA TRP A 504 -3.59 9.66 3.69
C TRP A 504 -3.24 10.18 5.09
N PHE A 505 -2.55 9.35 5.89
CA PHE A 505 -2.15 9.73 7.24
C PHE A 505 -0.63 9.90 7.39
N PRO A 506 -0.10 11.06 7.84
CA PRO A 506 -0.73 12.38 8.02
C PRO A 506 -0.42 13.38 6.89
N ALA A 507 -0.96 14.61 6.94
CA ALA A 507 -0.60 15.67 6.00
C ALA A 507 0.88 16.11 6.11
N THR A 508 1.35 16.37 7.33
CA THR A 508 2.71 16.84 7.62
C THR A 508 3.43 15.86 8.53
N ASP A 509 4.73 15.65 8.28
CA ASP A 509 5.63 14.97 9.20
C ASP A 509 5.54 15.61 10.60
N ASN A 510 5.69 14.81 11.64
CA ASN A 510 5.80 15.30 13.02
C ASN A 510 6.85 14.49 13.77
N GLU A 511 7.16 14.90 15.00
CA GLU A 511 8.23 14.31 15.84
C GLU A 511 8.18 12.78 15.92
N ASN A 512 6.98 12.21 15.83
CA ASN A 512 6.78 10.77 15.85
C ASN A 512 6.64 10.20 14.43
N HIS A 513 5.93 10.86 13.52
CA HIS A 513 5.54 10.27 12.24
C HIS A 513 6.23 10.97 11.07
N PHE A 514 7.20 10.28 10.46
CA PHE A 514 7.91 10.76 9.27
C PHE A 514 7.34 10.18 7.97
N LYS A 515 6.02 10.25 7.82
CA LYS A 515 5.26 9.69 6.69
C LYS A 515 4.23 10.65 6.09
N GLY A 516 4.37 11.93 6.40
CA GLY A 516 3.58 13.01 5.83
C GLY A 516 3.82 13.23 4.35
N MET A 517 2.88 13.92 3.70
CA MET A 517 3.07 14.46 2.35
C MET A 517 3.96 15.70 2.35
N ILE A 518 3.95 16.43 3.46
CA ILE A 518 4.82 17.58 3.72
C ILE A 518 5.91 17.14 4.71
N GLY A 519 7.17 17.25 4.31
CA GLY A 519 8.33 17.02 5.16
C GLY A 519 9.09 18.31 5.45
N GLN A 520 10.21 18.19 6.15
CA GLN A 520 11.18 19.27 6.31
C GLN A 520 12.47 18.93 5.57
N ALA A 521 13.00 19.89 4.81
CA ALA A 521 14.31 19.82 4.20
C ALA A 521 15.41 20.00 5.27
N GLY A 522 16.67 19.73 4.91
CA GLY A 522 17.80 19.81 5.84
C GLY A 522 18.06 21.22 6.42
N ASP A 523 17.53 22.27 5.78
CA ASP A 523 17.55 23.66 6.24
C ASP A 523 16.36 24.01 7.15
N GLY A 524 15.50 23.05 7.48
CA GLY A 524 14.30 23.22 8.31
C GLY A 524 13.06 23.72 7.56
N ARG A 525 13.16 24.02 6.26
CA ARG A 525 12.02 24.49 5.46
C ARG A 525 11.07 23.35 5.12
N TYR A 526 9.77 23.61 5.20
CA TYR A 526 8.77 22.64 4.75
C TYR A 526 8.80 22.48 3.22
N VAL A 527 8.70 21.24 2.75
CA VAL A 527 8.68 20.87 1.33
C VAL A 527 7.66 19.76 1.07
N LEU A 528 7.13 19.68 -0.15
CA LEU A 528 6.39 18.49 -0.57
C LEU A 528 7.37 17.35 -0.81
N LYS A 529 7.04 16.19 -0.24
CA LYS A 529 7.68 14.91 -0.57
C LYS A 529 7.12 14.40 -1.91
N PRO A 530 7.76 13.40 -2.56
CA PRO A 530 7.26 12.86 -3.82
C PRO A 530 5.77 12.48 -3.79
N VAL A 531 5.30 11.88 -2.69
CA VAL A 531 3.86 11.57 -2.49
C VAL A 531 2.97 12.82 -2.42
N GLY A 532 3.48 13.94 -1.89
CA GLY A 532 2.78 15.22 -1.89
C GLY A 532 2.66 15.80 -3.30
N GLU A 533 3.73 15.75 -4.11
CA GLU A 533 3.66 16.17 -5.52
C GLU A 533 2.72 15.27 -6.34
N ALA A 534 2.70 13.96 -6.06
CA ALA A 534 1.72 13.05 -6.64
C ALA A 534 0.28 13.41 -6.25
N MET A 535 0.01 13.77 -4.99
CA MET A 535 -1.30 14.23 -4.54
C MET A 535 -1.75 15.50 -5.28
N VAL A 536 -0.85 16.45 -5.51
CA VAL A 536 -1.15 17.66 -6.30
C VAL A 536 -1.56 17.27 -7.73
N PHE A 537 -0.79 16.40 -8.37
CA PHE A 537 -1.08 15.90 -9.71
C PHE A 537 -2.41 15.16 -9.76
N MET A 538 -2.67 14.26 -8.81
CA MET A 538 -3.94 13.55 -8.67
C MET A 538 -5.11 14.53 -8.55
N GLN A 539 -5.07 15.47 -7.61
CA GLN A 539 -6.19 16.39 -7.36
C GLN A 539 -6.54 17.26 -8.57
N ARG A 540 -5.55 17.63 -9.40
CA ARG A 540 -5.75 18.40 -10.63
C ARG A 540 -6.56 17.64 -11.68
N HIS A 541 -6.41 16.32 -11.74
CA HIS A 541 -7.02 15.47 -12.76
C HIS A 541 -8.13 14.55 -12.23
N TRP A 542 -8.39 14.55 -10.91
CA TRP A 542 -9.44 13.78 -10.27
C TRP A 542 -10.84 14.32 -10.59
N GLN A 543 -11.64 13.52 -11.30
CA GLN A 543 -12.99 13.87 -11.75
C GLN A 543 -14.07 13.38 -10.77
N GLU A 544 -15.33 13.71 -11.02
CA GLU A 544 -16.43 13.46 -10.09
C GLU A 544 -16.99 12.04 -10.14
N GLN A 545 -17.04 11.41 -11.32
CA GLN A 545 -17.69 10.12 -11.54
C GLN A 545 -16.71 9.08 -12.07
N VAL A 546 -16.84 7.84 -11.61
CA VAL A 546 -16.11 6.68 -12.09
C VAL A 546 -16.83 6.07 -13.28
N LEU A 547 -16.10 5.86 -14.36
CA LEU A 547 -16.54 5.09 -15.52
C LEU A 547 -16.03 3.66 -15.41
N ARG A 548 -16.82 2.72 -15.94
CA ARG A 548 -16.39 1.33 -16.04
C ARG A 548 -15.23 1.23 -17.04
N LEU A 549 -14.15 0.58 -16.59
CA LEU A 549 -12.96 0.31 -17.38
C LEU A 549 -12.52 -1.12 -17.09
N ASP A 550 -12.39 -1.93 -18.14
CA ASP A 550 -11.74 -3.22 -18.04
C ASP A 550 -10.24 -3.02 -18.31
N ASN A 551 -9.40 -3.57 -17.43
CA ASN A 551 -7.94 -3.47 -17.47
C ASN A 551 -7.34 -4.87 -17.27
N ASP A 552 -6.55 -5.34 -18.24
CA ASP A 552 -5.92 -6.66 -18.20
C ASP A 552 -4.51 -6.65 -17.55
N ALA A 553 -3.98 -5.47 -17.23
CA ALA A 553 -2.63 -5.34 -16.71
C ALA A 553 -2.53 -5.61 -15.21
N PHE A 554 -1.39 -6.19 -14.82
CA PHE A 554 -1.02 -6.36 -13.41
C PHE A 554 -0.10 -5.25 -12.91
N GLU A 555 0.82 -4.79 -13.77
CA GLU A 555 1.82 -3.77 -13.46
C GLU A 555 1.30 -2.33 -13.68
N VAL A 556 0.14 -2.17 -14.32
CA VAL A 556 -0.51 -0.87 -14.58
C VAL A 556 -1.89 -0.85 -13.97
N ASP A 557 -2.15 0.13 -13.09
CA ASP A 557 -3.50 0.40 -12.60
C ASP A 557 -4.04 1.64 -13.29
N VAL A 558 -5.32 1.60 -13.68
CA VAL A 558 -5.99 2.71 -14.38
C VAL A 558 -7.40 2.90 -13.81
N LEU A 559 -7.81 4.17 -13.67
CA LEU A 559 -9.15 4.60 -13.32
C LEU A 559 -9.68 5.51 -14.44
N ALA A 560 -10.83 5.16 -14.99
CA ALA A 560 -11.57 6.04 -15.89
C ALA A 560 -12.53 6.91 -15.09
N MET A 561 -12.53 8.21 -15.35
CA MET A 561 -13.39 9.16 -14.65
C MET A 561 -13.93 10.23 -15.59
N ARG A 562 -15.06 10.85 -15.21
CA ARG A 562 -15.64 11.98 -15.96
C ARG A 562 -16.21 13.08 -15.06
N SER A 563 -16.21 14.31 -15.58
CA SER A 563 -16.99 15.45 -15.08
C SER A 563 -17.61 16.16 -16.28
N GLY A 564 -18.94 16.06 -16.45
CA GLY A 564 -19.58 16.53 -17.67
C GLY A 564 -19.04 15.80 -18.91
N ALA A 565 -18.56 16.57 -19.90
CA ALA A 565 -17.97 16.05 -21.13
C ALA A 565 -16.48 15.67 -21.00
N ARG A 566 -15.78 16.14 -19.96
CA ARG A 566 -14.36 15.85 -19.77
C ARG A 566 -14.18 14.44 -19.23
N ILE A 567 -13.37 13.64 -19.92
CA ILE A 567 -13.01 12.27 -19.52
C ILE A 567 -11.51 12.20 -19.26
N VAL A 568 -11.15 11.44 -18.24
CA VAL A 568 -9.78 11.21 -17.79
C VAL A 568 -9.56 9.72 -17.58
N LEU A 569 -8.52 9.15 -18.20
CA LEU A 569 -7.88 7.95 -17.70
C LEU A 569 -6.70 8.37 -16.83
N PHE A 570 -6.81 8.18 -15.53
CA PHE A 570 -5.73 8.40 -14.58
C PHE A 570 -5.11 7.04 -14.25
N GLY A 571 -3.80 6.89 -14.40
CA GLY A 571 -3.16 5.61 -14.13
C GLY A 571 -1.73 5.72 -13.62
N VAL A 572 -1.18 4.56 -13.27
CA VAL A 572 0.18 4.41 -12.75
C VAL A 572 0.82 3.16 -13.35
N ASN A 573 2.02 3.32 -13.92
CA ASN A 573 2.92 2.22 -14.23
C ASN A 573 3.82 1.97 -13.01
N LYS A 574 3.60 0.85 -12.33
CA LYS A 574 4.16 0.58 -11.00
C LYS A 574 5.61 0.12 -11.01
N THR A 575 6.19 -0.10 -12.20
CA THR A 575 7.44 -0.85 -12.34
C THR A 575 8.37 -0.15 -13.33
N PRO A 576 9.67 -0.44 -13.32
CA PRO A 576 10.61 0.15 -14.29
C PRO A 576 10.35 -0.25 -15.75
N ARG A 577 9.47 -1.25 -15.99
CA ARG A 577 9.16 -1.75 -17.33
C ARG A 577 8.39 -0.71 -18.14
N HIS A 578 8.82 -0.50 -19.38
CA HIS A 578 8.05 0.26 -20.36
C HIS A 578 6.77 -0.49 -20.77
N GLN A 579 5.65 0.22 -20.93
CA GLN A 579 4.36 -0.40 -21.27
C GLN A 579 3.80 0.18 -22.57
N GLU A 580 3.29 -0.69 -23.43
CA GLU A 580 2.55 -0.33 -24.65
C GLU A 580 1.05 -0.47 -24.40
N ILE A 581 0.32 0.63 -24.46
CA ILE A 581 -1.10 0.67 -24.12
C ILE A 581 -1.95 0.68 -25.40
N ARG A 582 -3.01 -0.15 -25.41
CA ARG A 582 -4.07 -0.13 -26.42
C ARG A 582 -5.39 0.16 -25.73
N LEU A 583 -5.99 1.29 -26.07
CA LEU A 583 -7.28 1.72 -25.54
C LEU A 583 -8.36 1.58 -26.62
N ARG A 584 -9.44 0.87 -26.27
CA ARG A 584 -10.63 0.71 -27.12
C ARG A 584 -11.90 1.01 -26.32
N GLY A 585 -13.05 0.94 -26.99
CA GLY A 585 -14.36 1.11 -26.40
C GLY A 585 -14.91 2.52 -26.59
N GLU A 586 -15.84 2.91 -25.73
CA GLU A 586 -16.57 4.17 -25.84
C GLU A 586 -16.78 4.83 -24.46
N PRO A 587 -16.81 6.17 -24.38
CA PRO A 587 -16.74 7.11 -25.49
C PRO A 587 -15.31 7.59 -25.78
N LEU A 588 -14.78 7.25 -26.96
CA LEU A 588 -13.48 7.72 -27.46
C LEU A 588 -13.70 8.71 -28.61
N THR A 589 -13.19 9.94 -28.48
CA THR A 589 -13.32 10.98 -29.51
C THR A 589 -11.95 11.63 -29.77
N CYS A 590 -11.45 11.53 -31.00
CA CYS A 590 -10.21 12.18 -31.46
C CYS A 590 -10.63 13.34 -32.39
N ARG A 591 -10.43 14.59 -31.94
CA ARG A 591 -10.76 15.79 -32.73
C ARG A 591 -9.47 16.52 -33.08
N ASP A 592 -9.29 16.88 -34.36
CA ASP A 592 -8.07 17.58 -34.81
C ASP A 592 -7.87 18.94 -34.12
N GLN A 593 -8.96 19.64 -33.80
CA GLN A 593 -8.90 20.97 -33.18
C GLN A 593 -8.59 20.91 -31.68
N GLU A 594 -8.93 19.81 -31.02
CA GLU A 594 -8.68 19.59 -29.59
C GLU A 594 -8.34 18.11 -29.37
N PRO A 595 -7.11 17.72 -29.72
CA PRO A 595 -6.70 16.33 -29.61
C PRO A 595 -6.57 15.93 -28.13
N PRO A 596 -6.78 14.65 -27.80
CA PRO A 596 -6.53 14.15 -26.47
C PRO A 596 -5.08 14.41 -26.03
N ARG A 597 -4.87 14.63 -24.73
CA ARG A 597 -3.55 14.95 -24.16
C ARG A 597 -3.11 13.89 -23.16
N LEU A 598 -1.83 13.52 -23.22
CA LEU A 598 -1.23 12.54 -22.33
C LEU A 598 -0.19 13.22 -21.44
N HIS A 599 -0.55 13.53 -20.20
CA HIS A 599 0.35 14.10 -19.20
C HIS A 599 1.05 12.98 -18.43
N LEU A 600 2.32 13.18 -18.12
CA LEU A 600 3.15 12.25 -17.35
C LEU A 600 3.74 12.94 -16.12
N LEU A 601 3.93 12.17 -15.05
CA LEU A 601 4.70 12.58 -13.88
C LEU A 601 5.61 11.41 -13.47
N SER A 602 6.93 11.62 -13.58
CA SER A 602 7.91 10.58 -13.20
C SER A 602 7.89 10.31 -11.69
N ALA A 603 8.48 9.19 -11.26
CA ALA A 603 8.72 8.90 -9.85
C ALA A 603 9.56 9.96 -9.12
N THR A 604 10.34 10.79 -9.84
CA THR A 604 11.09 11.93 -9.28
C THR A 604 10.29 13.24 -9.29
N ALA A 605 8.99 13.17 -9.58
CA ALA A 605 8.07 14.30 -9.70
C ALA A 605 8.42 15.29 -10.83
N GLU A 606 9.04 14.80 -11.90
CA GLU A 606 9.28 15.58 -13.11
C GLU A 606 8.08 15.48 -14.05
N PRO A 607 7.45 16.60 -14.45
CA PRO A 607 6.34 16.58 -15.39
C PRO A 607 6.84 16.32 -16.82
N GLY A 608 6.00 15.64 -17.61
CA GLY A 608 6.26 15.38 -19.03
C GLY A 608 4.98 15.25 -19.84
N GLU A 609 5.14 15.16 -21.16
CA GLU A 609 4.05 14.93 -22.10
C GLU A 609 4.36 13.65 -22.90
N GLY A 610 3.36 12.79 -23.04
CA GLY A 610 3.42 11.57 -23.84
C GLY A 610 2.84 11.76 -25.23
N ARG A 611 3.12 10.79 -26.12
CA ARG A 611 2.53 10.77 -27.46
C ARG A 611 1.36 9.80 -27.51
N LEU A 612 0.29 10.22 -28.16
CA LEU A 612 -0.90 9.41 -28.42
C LEU A 612 -1.15 9.34 -29.92
N ASP A 613 -1.39 8.13 -30.41
CA ASP A 613 -2.01 7.90 -31.70
C ASP A 613 -3.50 7.59 -31.48
N CYS A 614 -4.36 8.54 -31.86
CA CYS A 614 -5.82 8.39 -31.81
C CYS A 614 -6.48 8.36 -33.19
N THR A 615 -5.68 8.29 -34.27
CA THR A 615 -6.15 8.36 -35.66
C THR A 615 -6.95 7.13 -36.08
N GLU A 616 -6.62 5.98 -35.50
CA GLU A 616 -7.32 4.71 -35.67
C GLU A 616 -7.64 4.08 -34.32
N GLN A 617 -8.60 3.16 -34.29
CA GLN A 617 -8.89 2.32 -33.13
C GLN A 617 -8.11 0.99 -33.22
N PRO A 618 -7.56 0.47 -32.11
CA PRO A 618 -7.51 1.08 -30.77
C PRO A 618 -6.54 2.27 -30.72
N TRP A 619 -6.83 3.27 -29.89
CA TRP A 619 -5.86 4.32 -29.55
C TRP A 619 -4.61 3.70 -28.92
N ARG A 620 -3.44 4.28 -29.20
CA ARG A 620 -2.14 3.73 -28.77
C ARG A 620 -1.26 4.80 -28.16
N PHE A 621 -0.64 4.46 -27.04
CA PHE A 621 0.37 5.29 -26.41
C PHE A 621 1.33 4.42 -25.60
N SER A 622 2.49 4.96 -25.31
CA SER A 622 3.50 4.30 -24.51
C SER A 622 3.68 4.98 -23.16
N LEU A 623 4.01 4.17 -22.14
CA LEU A 623 4.27 4.63 -20.79
C LEU A 623 5.68 4.25 -20.35
N PRO A 624 6.51 5.23 -19.97
CA PRO A 624 7.73 4.97 -19.23
C PRO A 624 7.46 4.19 -17.93
N GLY A 625 8.49 3.49 -17.45
CA GLY A 625 8.45 2.87 -16.13
C GLY A 625 8.23 3.89 -15.02
N GLU A 626 7.69 3.43 -13.88
CA GLU A 626 7.62 4.21 -12.63
C GLU A 626 7.06 5.63 -12.83
N THR A 627 5.87 5.70 -13.42
CA THR A 627 5.26 6.96 -13.89
C THR A 627 3.76 7.00 -13.58
N LEU A 628 3.27 8.15 -13.13
CA LEU A 628 1.84 8.49 -13.14
C LEU A 628 1.50 9.07 -14.51
N PHE A 629 0.32 8.74 -15.04
CA PHE A 629 -0.14 9.29 -16.32
C PHE A 629 -1.60 9.73 -16.26
N VAL A 630 -1.92 10.72 -17.11
CA VAL A 630 -3.28 11.18 -17.36
C VAL A 630 -3.49 11.30 -18.86
N LEU A 631 -4.40 10.50 -19.40
CA LEU A 631 -4.96 10.72 -20.73
C LEU A 631 -6.30 11.45 -20.59
N GLU A 632 -6.43 12.63 -21.16
CA GLU A 632 -7.65 13.44 -21.08
C GLU A 632 -8.17 13.88 -22.45
N TRP A 633 -9.50 13.87 -22.60
CA TRP A 633 -10.21 14.34 -23.79
C TRP A 633 -11.63 14.77 -23.45
N GLU A 634 -12.31 15.40 -24.39
CA GLU A 634 -13.74 15.69 -24.29
C GLU A 634 -14.56 14.71 -25.14
N ALA A 635 -15.62 14.17 -24.55
CA ALA A 635 -16.63 13.37 -25.24
C ALA A 635 -18.04 13.82 -24.84
N PRO A 636 -19.01 13.83 -25.78
CA PRO A 636 -20.39 14.26 -25.51
C PRO A 636 -21.09 13.58 -24.33
#